data_AF-A0A4S2LFM6-F1
#
_entry.id   AF-A0A4S2LFM6-F1
#
_cell.length_a   1.000
_cell.length_b   1.000
_cell.length_c   1.000
_cell.angle_alpha   90.00
_cell.angle_beta   90.00
_cell.angle_gamma   90.00
#
_symmetry.space_group_name_H-M   'P 1'
#
loop_
_entity.id
_entity.type
_entity.pdbx_description
1 polymer ?
#
loop_
_entity_poly.entity_id
_entity_poly.type
_entity_poly.pdbx_seq_one_letter_code
_entity_poly.pdbx_strand_id
1 'polypeptide(L)'
;MERSREDLSNNEADAADMRDETPRRWQRFRSLKSAVRGCLSPPRNRTCCEFKERNRPSDAESLPSPSTDSQTKTHSGARFVSTGFSLIGYTFFLQLGLHLMTFVLNGLAYHRLDTASLGLVNVRLGLFYTTLMFISRDAFRRAFLSRGGQLLIQADTSVDEDFEESARLSSRGRTRRPLSRLAGLIDLAWAILPLGMITSVILLTIWIRVLPSPSSLASKHGELMLPVEVLQERYVNCLLVYALSGLFELSTEPFWLICQLSHLIGSRIVIEALANLARAVGIAIAIFTVSSDYAIYSLALPQILHGTTLFVAYLIYFSYTLRKRGDDDDRDGRVLEGVRRFRDIFPRVSKYEIDRPALKLARSLFGQGLLKQLLTEGERYLISAFNLLSFTDQGIYDMVNNIGSIATRLLFLPMEESCHFVFNQCLVRNTPPNQQDPELLKSVFRIFRTVLRTCSLVAWIGVTFAQANSCLLLTVYVGRTLGENVLAVSLLRLYAAYVLLLAWNGSTEAFLNAAMSSHEVVKHNERLIIFSFVFLGANWLFVPWLGAHGFVVANCINMFSRIAYSCYYINRFVTSTGSTSQTDECSLRSVGKDHMELENDSREAVCGFSLLRLMFPSVKESIVLLLSLAVTLVSEHFFCCTYGIPWAALHATITACALSITLFVTFREELDLLQILRTEVFRKKTE
;
A
#
# COMPACT_ATOMS: atom_id res chain seq x y z
N MET A 1 73.50 23.85 20.67
CA MET A 1 73.40 23.68 19.21
C MET A 1 71.97 23.22 18.83
N GLU A 2 70.86 23.68 19.39
CA GLU A 2 70.31 25.03 19.69
C GLU A 2 70.35 26.05 18.54
N ARG A 3 69.12 26.43 18.17
CA ARG A 3 68.63 27.78 17.83
C ARG A 3 69.06 28.38 16.49
N SER A 4 68.04 29.05 15.91
CA SER A 4 68.14 30.13 14.91
C SER A 4 68.35 29.63 13.48
N ARG A 5 67.70 30.14 12.43
CA ARG A 5 66.91 31.36 12.22
C ARG A 5 66.31 31.21 10.80
N GLU A 6 65.05 31.56 10.60
CA GLU A 6 64.63 32.85 9.98
C GLU A 6 65.17 33.07 8.56
N ASP A 7 64.27 33.56 7.72
CA ASP A 7 64.52 34.28 6.48
C ASP A 7 64.83 33.44 5.24
N LEU A 8 63.76 33.18 4.47
CA LEU A 8 63.74 33.54 3.06
C LEU A 8 62.27 33.80 2.66
N SER A 9 61.74 34.89 3.19
CA SER A 9 60.71 35.65 2.48
C SER A 9 61.38 36.25 1.25
N ASN A 10 60.82 35.99 0.06
CA ASN A 10 60.33 37.05 -0.82
C ASN A 10 59.95 36.46 -2.17
N ASN A 11 58.76 36.87 -2.62
CA ASN A 11 58.32 36.89 -4.01
C ASN A 11 57.93 35.55 -4.66
N GLU A 12 56.75 35.06 -4.34
CA GLU A 12 55.91 34.34 -5.32
C GLU A 12 54.45 34.80 -5.19
N ALA A 13 54.17 35.96 -5.79
CA ALA A 13 52.85 36.33 -6.29
C ALA A 13 53.00 36.49 -7.82
N ASP A 14 52.01 36.02 -8.56
CA ASP A 14 51.86 36.05 -10.03
C ASP A 14 52.66 35.03 -10.86
N ALA A 15 52.06 33.85 -11.10
CA ALA A 15 51.87 33.24 -12.42
C ALA A 15 51.62 31.71 -12.35
N ALA A 16 50.36 31.28 -12.44
CA ALA A 16 50.00 29.96 -12.99
C ALA A 16 48.49 29.88 -13.29
N ASP A 17 48.04 30.67 -14.25
CA ASP A 17 46.80 30.41 -14.99
C ASP A 17 47.12 29.44 -16.16
N MET A 18 46.15 28.60 -16.52
CA MET A 18 46.12 27.63 -17.62
C MET A 18 46.96 26.34 -17.56
N ARG A 19 46.30 25.24 -17.10
CA ARG A 19 45.99 24.04 -17.93
C ARG A 19 45.42 22.89 -17.07
N ASP A 20 44.16 22.51 -17.31
CA ASP A 20 43.80 21.13 -17.71
C ASP A 20 42.26 20.95 -17.77
N GLU A 21 41.75 20.98 -19.00
CA GLU A 21 40.42 20.49 -19.35
C GLU A 21 40.42 18.96 -19.43
N THR A 22 39.45 18.29 -18.79
CA THR A 22 39.16 16.87 -19.01
C THR A 22 37.69 16.66 -19.45
N PRO A 23 37.39 15.66 -20.30
CA PRO A 23 36.14 15.62 -21.05
C PRO A 23 34.93 15.15 -20.22
N ARG A 24 33.78 15.82 -20.43
CA ARG A 24 32.47 15.69 -19.74
C ARG A 24 31.87 14.27 -19.62
N ARG A 25 32.41 13.25 -20.29
CA ARG A 25 31.85 11.87 -20.29
C ARG A 25 32.12 11.10 -18.98
N TRP A 26 33.17 11.46 -18.24
CA TRP A 26 33.56 10.78 -16.99
C TRP A 26 32.98 11.42 -15.70
N GLN A 27 32.38 12.60 -15.78
CA GLN A 27 31.69 13.22 -14.65
C GLN A 27 30.39 12.48 -14.25
N ARG A 28 29.67 11.87 -15.22
CA ARG A 28 28.45 11.09 -14.93
C ARG A 28 28.72 9.82 -14.11
N PHE A 29 29.86 9.15 -14.33
CA PHE A 29 30.23 7.95 -13.56
C PHE A 29 30.74 8.28 -12.14
N ARG A 30 31.38 9.44 -11.93
CA ARG A 30 31.69 9.93 -10.56
C ARG A 30 30.44 10.39 -9.82
N SER A 31 29.48 11.02 -10.51
CA SER A 31 28.18 11.42 -9.98
C SER A 31 27.34 10.21 -9.53
N LEU A 32 27.36 9.10 -10.27
CA LEU A 32 26.65 7.88 -9.86
C LEU A 32 27.30 7.23 -8.62
N LYS A 33 28.65 7.19 -8.58
CA LYS A 33 29.40 6.66 -7.44
C LYS A 33 29.30 7.56 -6.20
N SER A 34 29.16 8.88 -6.36
CA SER A 34 28.91 9.83 -5.27
C SER A 34 27.44 9.84 -4.82
N ALA A 35 26.48 9.62 -5.72
CA ALA A 35 25.07 9.45 -5.40
C ALA A 35 24.80 8.17 -4.59
N VAL A 36 25.39 7.04 -5.01
CA VAL A 36 25.30 5.77 -4.27
C VAL A 36 25.99 5.86 -2.90
N ARG A 37 27.10 6.62 -2.79
CA ARG A 37 27.79 6.86 -1.51
C ARG A 37 27.02 7.86 -0.61
N GLY A 38 26.25 8.76 -1.20
CA GLY A 38 25.30 9.65 -0.52
C GLY A 38 24.08 8.92 0.04
N CYS A 39 23.59 7.86 -0.62
CA CYS A 39 22.49 7.02 -0.14
C CYS A 39 22.85 6.14 1.08
N LEU A 40 24.14 5.89 1.32
CA LEU A 40 24.65 5.07 2.43
C LEU A 40 25.16 5.89 3.63
N SER A 41 25.02 7.22 3.59
CA SER A 41 25.50 8.13 4.62
C SER A 41 24.33 8.92 5.24
N PRO A 42 24.19 9.01 6.58
CA PRO A 42 23.19 9.87 7.19
C PRO A 42 23.54 11.35 6.94
N PRO A 43 22.56 12.27 6.90
CA PRO A 43 22.78 13.66 6.57
C PRO A 43 23.62 14.36 7.65
N ARG A 44 24.69 15.05 7.22
CA ARG A 44 25.54 15.88 8.07
C ARG A 44 24.84 17.23 8.29
N ASN A 45 24.33 17.47 9.50
CA ASN A 45 23.91 18.82 9.90
C ASN A 45 25.15 19.66 10.22
N ARG A 46 25.30 20.81 9.55
CA ARG A 46 26.23 21.87 9.97
C ARG A 46 25.46 22.81 10.89
N THR A 47 25.82 22.86 12.16
CA THR A 47 25.40 23.90 13.10
C THR A 47 26.39 25.06 13.06
N CYS A 48 25.88 26.28 13.11
CA CYS A 48 26.64 27.51 13.30
C CYS A 48 26.02 28.26 14.49
N CYS A 49 26.87 29.01 15.19
CA CYS A 49 26.64 29.94 16.30
C CYS A 49 26.91 29.40 17.72
N GLU A 50 28.17 29.58 18.14
CA GLU A 50 28.55 29.94 19.51
C GLU A 50 27.84 31.23 19.94
N PHE A 51 27.38 31.32 21.18
CA PHE A 51 27.63 32.52 21.99
C PHE A 51 27.63 32.21 23.50
N LYS A 52 28.50 32.94 24.18
CA LYS A 52 29.10 32.67 25.50
C LYS A 52 28.32 33.40 26.60
N GLU A 53 27.89 32.67 27.64
CA GLU A 53 27.32 33.24 28.86
C GLU A 53 28.36 34.03 29.67
N ARG A 54 27.97 35.19 30.21
CA ARG A 54 28.69 35.88 31.28
C ARG A 54 27.69 36.43 32.31
N ASN A 55 27.82 35.94 33.54
CA ASN A 55 27.08 36.32 34.75
C ASN A 55 27.14 37.81 35.11
N ARG A 56 26.02 38.36 35.60
CA ARG A 56 25.91 39.03 36.93
C ARG A 56 24.44 39.36 37.31
N PRO A 57 24.12 39.49 38.61
CA PRO A 57 22.76 39.61 39.13
C PRO A 57 22.36 41.07 39.39
N SER A 58 21.06 41.40 39.32
CA SER A 58 20.42 42.53 40.02
C SER A 58 18.89 42.42 39.94
N ASP A 59 18.24 42.75 41.04
CA ASP A 59 16.82 42.65 41.37
C ASP A 59 15.92 43.58 40.53
N ALA A 60 14.67 43.15 40.25
CA ALA A 60 13.45 43.97 40.25
C ALA A 60 12.21 43.13 39.87
N GLU A 61 11.17 43.20 40.70
CA GLU A 61 9.83 42.65 40.47
C GLU A 61 9.13 43.26 39.24
N SER A 62 8.53 42.42 38.38
CA SER A 62 7.36 42.80 37.56
C SER A 62 6.61 41.55 37.03
N LEU A 63 5.30 41.69 36.84
CA LEU A 63 4.26 40.68 36.57
C LEU A 63 4.53 39.73 35.36
N PRO A 64 3.92 38.53 35.32
CA PRO A 64 4.15 37.56 34.24
C PRO A 64 3.34 37.90 32.97
N SER A 65 4.05 38.03 31.85
CA SER A 65 3.48 37.97 30.49
C SER A 65 3.42 36.51 29.98
N PRO A 66 2.43 36.14 29.14
CA PRO A 66 2.20 34.74 28.78
C PRO A 66 3.21 34.21 27.73
N SER A 67 3.98 33.22 28.17
CA SER A 67 4.43 32.01 27.45
C SER A 67 5.02 32.16 26.03
N THR A 68 6.35 32.18 25.98
CA THR A 68 7.23 31.86 24.83
C THR A 68 7.28 30.34 24.51
N ASP A 69 6.46 29.52 25.19
CA ASP A 69 6.48 28.05 25.13
C ASP A 69 5.64 27.44 23.99
N SER A 70 4.88 28.28 23.26
CA SER A 70 4.02 27.85 22.15
C SER A 70 4.72 27.84 20.78
N GLN A 71 5.84 28.57 20.63
CA GLN A 71 6.57 28.69 19.36
C GLN A 71 7.58 27.55 19.12
N THR A 72 8.06 26.89 20.18
CA THR A 72 9.00 25.76 20.07
C THR A 72 8.31 24.43 19.79
N LYS A 73 7.10 24.20 20.33
CA LYS A 73 6.28 23.00 20.03
C LYS A 73 5.73 23.00 18.59
N THR A 74 5.39 24.16 18.05
CA THR A 74 4.88 24.32 16.67
C THR A 74 5.96 24.06 15.60
N HIS A 75 7.23 24.37 15.89
CA HIS A 75 8.35 24.14 14.96
C HIS A 75 8.80 22.67 14.84
N SER A 76 8.50 21.82 15.83
CA SER A 76 8.79 20.38 15.79
C SER A 76 7.72 19.61 15.01
N GLY A 77 6.44 19.93 15.25
CA GLY A 77 5.31 19.35 14.50
C GLY A 77 5.36 19.66 12.99
N ALA A 78 5.75 20.88 12.61
CA ALA A 78 5.89 21.26 11.20
C ALA A 78 7.02 20.49 10.46
N ARG A 79 8.13 20.18 11.16
CA ARG A 79 9.22 19.33 10.62
C ARG A 79 8.79 17.87 10.47
N PHE A 80 7.98 17.34 11.40
CA PHE A 80 7.40 16.00 11.31
C PHE A 80 6.45 15.87 10.11
N VAL A 81 5.60 16.86 9.91
CA VAL A 81 4.63 16.89 8.80
C VAL A 81 5.34 17.01 7.45
N SER A 82 6.34 17.89 7.32
CA SER A 82 7.13 18.04 6.08
C SER A 82 7.95 16.79 5.73
N THR A 83 8.59 16.16 6.72
CA THR A 83 9.31 14.88 6.53
C THR A 83 8.36 13.75 6.15
N GLY A 84 7.16 13.71 6.76
CA GLY A 84 6.09 12.78 6.42
C GLY A 84 5.63 12.93 4.97
N PHE A 85 5.42 14.16 4.48
CA PHE A 85 5.02 14.41 3.09
C PHE A 85 6.09 14.01 2.06
N SER A 86 7.37 14.27 2.35
CA SER A 86 8.46 13.82 1.48
C SER A 86 8.54 12.29 1.44
N LEU A 87 8.38 11.62 2.61
CA LEU A 87 8.36 10.17 2.71
C LEU A 87 7.16 9.55 1.99
N ILE A 88 5.97 10.17 2.06
CA ILE A 88 4.77 9.75 1.31
C ILE A 88 5.04 9.82 -0.19
N GLY A 89 5.65 10.90 -0.68
CA GLY A 89 6.03 11.03 -2.09
C GLY A 89 7.01 9.95 -2.55
N TYR A 90 8.08 9.70 -1.80
CA TYR A 90 9.03 8.63 -2.14
C TYR A 90 8.40 7.24 -2.08
N THR A 91 7.55 6.99 -1.09
CA THR A 91 6.82 5.71 -0.95
C THR A 91 5.88 5.49 -2.12
N PHE A 92 5.18 6.54 -2.57
CA PHE A 92 4.33 6.49 -3.74
C PHE A 92 5.10 6.11 -5.02
N PHE A 93 6.21 6.80 -5.32
CA PHE A 93 7.01 6.48 -6.51
C PHE A 93 7.63 5.09 -6.44
N LEU A 94 8.06 4.66 -5.24
CA LEU A 94 8.60 3.32 -5.04
C LEU A 94 7.51 2.25 -5.24
N GLN A 95 6.32 2.44 -4.67
CA GLN A 95 5.17 1.54 -4.86
C GLN A 95 4.79 1.45 -6.34
N LEU A 96 4.71 2.59 -7.03
CA LEU A 96 4.48 2.65 -8.48
C LEU A 96 5.53 1.83 -9.24
N GLY A 97 6.81 2.00 -8.92
CA GLY A 97 7.90 1.24 -9.53
C GLY A 97 7.80 -0.26 -9.27
N LEU A 98 7.47 -0.68 -8.05
CA LEU A 98 7.29 -2.09 -7.68
C LEU A 98 6.07 -2.73 -8.36
N HIS A 99 4.97 -1.98 -8.53
CA HIS A 99 3.81 -2.44 -9.28
C HIS A 99 4.13 -2.62 -10.76
N LEU A 100 4.85 -1.68 -11.38
CA LEU A 100 5.28 -1.80 -12.77
C LEU A 100 6.24 -2.97 -12.96
N MET A 101 7.18 -3.17 -12.03
CA MET A 101 8.08 -4.31 -12.05
C MET A 101 7.31 -5.64 -11.99
N THR A 102 6.34 -5.74 -11.08
CA THR A 102 5.50 -6.95 -10.95
C THR A 102 4.67 -7.19 -12.21
N PHE A 103 4.13 -6.13 -12.82
CA PHE A 103 3.42 -6.22 -14.09
C PHE A 103 4.30 -6.76 -15.22
N VAL A 104 5.52 -6.22 -15.38
CA VAL A 104 6.45 -6.70 -16.42
C VAL A 104 6.83 -8.16 -16.16
N LEU A 105 7.14 -8.51 -14.91
CA LEU A 105 7.55 -9.86 -14.55
C LEU A 105 6.44 -10.88 -14.77
N ASN A 106 5.20 -10.55 -14.38
CA ASN A 106 4.04 -11.41 -14.61
C ASN A 106 3.81 -11.60 -16.12
N GLY A 107 3.91 -10.54 -16.93
CA GLY A 107 3.78 -10.63 -18.39
C GLY A 107 4.82 -11.57 -19.00
N LEU A 108 6.09 -11.44 -18.58
CA LEU A 108 7.16 -12.35 -18.99
C LEU A 108 6.90 -13.81 -18.56
N ALA A 109 6.38 -14.00 -17.35
CA ALA A 109 6.02 -15.31 -16.84
C ALA A 109 4.89 -15.96 -17.67
N TYR A 110 3.82 -15.23 -17.97
CA TYR A 110 2.73 -15.73 -18.83
C TYR A 110 3.17 -16.03 -20.26
N HIS A 111 4.19 -15.32 -20.79
CA HIS A 111 4.69 -15.55 -22.15
C HIS A 111 5.55 -16.83 -22.28
N ARG A 112 6.22 -17.24 -21.19
CA ARG A 112 7.24 -18.30 -21.22
C ARG A 112 6.87 -19.55 -20.44
N LEU A 113 5.97 -19.43 -19.48
CA LEU A 113 5.57 -20.52 -18.60
C LEU A 113 4.15 -20.97 -18.89
N ASP A 114 3.89 -22.24 -18.58
CA ASP A 114 2.57 -22.81 -18.71
C ASP A 114 1.58 -22.21 -17.69
N THR A 115 0.36 -21.95 -18.15
CA THR A 115 -0.70 -21.31 -17.35
C THR A 115 -1.15 -22.16 -16.15
N ALA A 116 -1.13 -23.49 -16.25
CA ALA A 116 -1.46 -24.38 -15.13
C ALA A 116 -0.38 -24.32 -14.04
N SER A 117 0.90 -24.24 -14.43
CA SER A 117 1.99 -24.03 -13.48
C SER A 117 1.85 -22.70 -12.73
N LEU A 118 1.48 -21.63 -13.43
CA LEU A 118 1.23 -20.31 -12.84
C LEU A 118 0.03 -20.32 -11.89
N GLY A 119 -1.09 -20.94 -12.28
CA GLY A 119 -2.26 -21.11 -11.43
C GLY A 119 -1.93 -21.89 -10.15
N LEU A 120 -1.21 -23.01 -10.27
CA LEU A 120 -0.79 -23.82 -9.13
C LEU A 120 0.11 -23.04 -8.16
N VAL A 121 1.10 -22.31 -8.65
CA VAL A 121 2.03 -21.54 -7.79
C VAL A 121 1.33 -20.32 -7.18
N ASN A 122 0.69 -19.47 -7.98
CA ASN A 122 0.13 -18.21 -7.50
C ASN A 122 -1.10 -18.41 -6.59
N VAL A 123 -1.93 -19.41 -6.89
CA VAL A 123 -3.12 -19.71 -6.07
C VAL A 123 -2.75 -20.58 -4.89
N ARG A 124 -2.23 -21.80 -5.09
CA ARG A 124 -2.05 -22.75 -3.97
C ARG A 124 -0.82 -22.49 -3.11
N LEU A 125 0.36 -22.30 -3.72
CA LEU A 125 1.58 -22.02 -2.94
C LEU A 125 1.54 -20.60 -2.36
N GLY A 126 1.00 -19.64 -3.12
CA GLY A 126 0.70 -18.30 -2.64
C GLY A 126 -0.25 -18.30 -1.43
N LEU A 127 -1.33 -19.08 -1.48
CA LEU A 127 -2.26 -19.22 -0.35
C LEU A 127 -1.60 -19.86 0.87
N PHE A 128 -0.75 -20.89 0.69
CA PHE A 128 0.03 -21.47 1.78
C PHE A 128 0.89 -20.40 2.47
N TYR A 129 1.65 -19.65 1.67
CA TYR A 129 2.57 -18.63 2.17
C TYR A 129 1.85 -17.52 2.92
N THR A 130 0.82 -16.95 2.31
CA THR A 130 0.04 -15.87 2.92
C THR A 130 -0.62 -16.35 4.21
N THR A 131 -1.16 -17.57 4.24
CA THR A 131 -1.74 -18.18 5.45
C THR A 131 -0.69 -18.38 6.55
N LEU A 132 0.50 -18.89 6.22
CA LEU A 132 1.59 -19.08 7.17
C LEU A 132 2.01 -17.76 7.80
N MET A 133 2.28 -16.75 6.96
CA MET A 133 2.69 -15.43 7.44
C MET A 133 1.58 -14.80 8.28
N PHE A 134 0.34 -14.85 7.81
CA PHE A 134 -0.81 -14.27 8.48
C PHE A 134 -1.00 -14.83 9.90
N ILE A 135 -1.13 -16.16 10.03
CA ILE A 135 -1.37 -16.84 11.30
C ILE A 135 -0.22 -16.58 12.28
N SER A 136 1.01 -16.52 11.79
CA SER A 136 2.19 -16.41 12.65
C SER A 136 2.41 -15.01 13.20
N ARG A 137 2.13 -13.94 12.44
CA ARG A 137 2.62 -12.58 12.82
C ARG A 137 1.58 -11.48 12.87
N ASP A 138 0.47 -11.56 12.16
CA ASP A 138 -0.36 -10.37 11.89
C ASP A 138 -0.96 -9.77 13.19
N ALA A 139 -1.50 -10.64 14.06
CA ALA A 139 -2.03 -10.23 15.35
C ALA A 139 -0.95 -9.64 16.28
N PHE A 140 0.27 -10.19 16.22
CA PHE A 140 1.41 -9.69 16.98
C PHE A 140 1.85 -8.31 16.51
N ARG A 141 2.00 -8.08 15.21
CA ARG A 141 2.37 -6.76 14.66
C ARG A 141 1.41 -5.67 15.13
N ARG A 142 0.10 -5.91 15.05
CA ARG A 142 -0.91 -4.95 15.53
C ARG A 142 -0.79 -4.69 17.03
N ALA A 143 -0.61 -5.74 17.82
CA ALA A 143 -0.43 -5.61 19.26
C ALA A 143 0.85 -4.85 19.63
N PHE A 144 1.96 -5.12 18.93
CA PHE A 144 3.24 -4.46 19.15
C PHE A 144 3.21 -2.97 18.81
N LEU A 145 2.50 -2.57 17.75
CA LEU A 145 2.36 -1.15 17.41
C LEU A 145 1.54 -0.40 18.46
N SER A 146 0.41 -0.97 18.87
CA SER A 146 -0.43 -0.39 19.92
C SER A 146 0.32 -0.28 21.24
N ARG A 147 0.97 -1.37 21.67
CA ARG A 147 1.71 -1.42 22.94
C ARG A 147 2.99 -0.58 22.89
N GLY A 148 3.74 -0.65 21.80
CA GLY A 148 4.99 0.09 21.62
C GLY A 148 4.77 1.60 21.63
N GLY A 149 3.72 2.11 20.97
CA GLY A 149 3.35 3.52 21.04
C GLY A 149 3.04 3.99 22.45
N GLN A 150 2.31 3.20 23.25
CA GLN A 150 2.04 3.53 24.66
C GLN A 150 3.33 3.60 25.50
N LEU A 151 4.28 2.70 25.25
CA LEU A 151 5.55 2.68 25.98
C LEU A 151 6.43 3.90 25.66
N LEU A 152 6.42 4.37 24.41
CA LEU A 152 7.15 5.58 24.00
C LEU A 152 6.55 6.84 24.64
N ILE A 153 5.23 7.01 24.59
CA ILE A 153 4.55 8.17 25.20
C ILE A 153 4.78 8.20 26.72
N GLN A 154 4.72 7.04 27.39
CA GLN A 154 4.97 6.95 28.83
C GLN A 154 6.42 7.27 29.19
N ALA A 155 7.38 6.95 28.32
CA ALA A 155 8.78 7.31 28.54
C ALA A 155 8.98 8.83 28.45
N ASP A 156 8.43 9.48 27.42
CA ASP A 156 8.53 10.94 27.25
C ASP A 156 7.91 11.69 28.44
N THR A 157 6.75 11.24 28.93
CA THR A 157 6.06 11.90 30.06
C THR A 157 6.85 11.76 31.38
N SER A 158 7.52 10.62 31.60
CA SER A 158 8.35 10.43 32.80
C SER A 158 9.61 11.28 32.82
N VAL A 159 10.15 11.67 31.65
CA VAL A 159 11.36 12.51 31.57
C VAL A 159 11.06 13.95 31.99
N ASP A 160 9.84 14.45 31.75
CA ASP A 160 9.43 15.81 32.15
C ASP A 160 9.11 15.92 33.66
N GLU A 161 8.61 14.86 34.30
CA GLU A 161 8.37 14.83 35.76
C GLU A 161 9.65 14.54 36.56
N ASP A 162 10.62 13.82 35.98
CA ASP A 162 11.84 13.38 36.66
C ASP A 162 12.86 14.52 36.90
N PHE A 163 12.70 15.72 36.32
CA PHE A 163 13.66 16.83 36.53
C PHE A 163 13.62 17.40 37.96
N GLU A 164 12.51 17.23 38.68
CA GLU A 164 12.36 17.69 40.07
C GLU A 164 12.66 16.59 41.12
N GLU A 165 12.46 15.31 40.77
CA GLU A 165 12.62 14.17 41.68
C GLU A 165 14.01 13.50 41.57
N SER A 166 14.67 13.58 40.41
CA SER A 166 16.01 12.98 40.17
C SER A 166 17.14 13.60 41.02
N ALA A 167 16.99 14.84 41.49
CA ALA A 167 17.94 15.46 42.42
C ALA A 167 17.91 14.82 43.82
N ARG A 168 16.81 14.14 44.21
CA ARG A 168 16.64 13.59 45.57
C ARG A 168 16.95 12.09 45.69
N LEU A 169 17.00 11.34 44.57
CA LEU A 169 17.06 9.87 44.58
C LEU A 169 18.41 9.25 44.15
N SER A 170 19.46 10.04 43.98
CA SER A 170 20.79 9.59 43.52
C SER A 170 21.53 8.58 44.44
N SER A 171 20.93 8.11 45.54
CA SER A 171 21.56 7.15 46.48
C SER A 171 20.94 5.74 46.50
N ARG A 172 19.89 5.44 45.70
CA ARG A 172 19.31 4.08 45.69
C ARG A 172 18.97 3.63 44.27
N GLY A 173 19.90 2.88 43.67
CA GLY A 173 19.89 2.44 42.27
C GLY A 173 18.58 1.80 41.80
N ARG A 174 17.69 2.60 41.20
CA ARG A 174 16.42 2.10 40.66
C ARG A 174 15.88 2.88 39.45
N THR A 175 16.74 3.31 38.54
CA THR A 175 16.36 3.96 37.26
C THR A 175 16.59 3.03 36.05
N ARG A 176 15.86 1.91 35.98
CA ARG A 176 15.90 0.94 34.84
C ARG A 176 14.51 0.39 34.44
N ARG A 177 13.46 1.21 34.44
CA ARG A 177 12.07 0.72 34.23
C ARG A 177 11.52 0.79 32.79
N PRO A 178 11.84 1.77 31.92
CA PRO A 178 11.29 1.78 30.55
C PRO A 178 12.02 0.82 29.59
N LEU A 179 13.35 0.69 29.69
CA LEU A 179 14.14 -0.20 28.81
C LEU A 179 13.82 -1.69 28.95
N SER A 180 13.43 -2.16 30.14
CA SER A 180 13.08 -3.58 30.33
C SER A 180 11.78 -3.95 29.60
N ARG A 181 10.83 -3.02 29.49
CA ARG A 181 9.53 -3.27 28.84
C ARG A 181 9.65 -3.39 27.32
N LEU A 182 10.45 -2.54 26.67
CA LEU A 182 10.73 -2.68 25.23
C LEU A 182 11.50 -3.97 24.94
N ALA A 183 12.43 -4.34 25.80
CA ALA A 183 13.16 -5.58 25.63
C ALA A 183 12.25 -6.82 25.82
N GLY A 184 11.21 -6.74 26.67
CA GLY A 184 10.17 -7.76 26.75
C GLY A 184 9.24 -7.85 25.53
N LEU A 185 9.08 -6.75 24.77
CA LEU A 185 8.41 -6.78 23.46
C LEU A 185 9.28 -7.41 22.38
N ILE A 186 10.59 -7.11 22.38
CA ILE A 186 11.56 -7.71 21.45
C ILE A 186 11.65 -9.22 21.70
N ASP A 187 11.77 -9.63 22.97
CA ASP A 187 11.75 -11.04 23.36
C ASP A 187 10.44 -11.70 22.86
N LEU A 188 9.28 -11.09 23.09
CA LEU A 188 7.99 -11.58 22.57
C LEU A 188 7.94 -11.63 21.02
N ALA A 189 8.57 -10.70 20.30
CA ALA A 189 8.66 -10.74 18.85
C ALA A 189 9.44 -11.96 18.35
N TRP A 190 10.49 -12.39 19.08
CA TRP A 190 11.18 -13.64 18.78
C TRP A 190 10.33 -14.89 19.00
N ALA A 191 9.24 -14.83 19.79
CA ALA A 191 8.30 -15.94 19.94
C ALA A 191 7.52 -16.26 18.64
N ILE A 192 7.49 -15.31 17.70
CA ILE A 192 6.83 -15.49 16.40
C ILE A 192 7.53 -16.58 15.58
N LEU A 193 8.86 -16.70 15.66
CA LEU A 193 9.60 -17.70 14.90
C LEU A 193 9.27 -19.15 15.30
N PRO A 194 9.33 -19.57 16.58
CA PRO A 194 8.92 -20.92 16.97
C PRO A 194 7.44 -21.18 16.74
N LEU A 195 6.57 -20.18 16.91
CA LEU A 195 5.17 -20.30 16.49
C LEU A 195 5.06 -20.53 14.97
N GLY A 196 5.85 -19.83 14.17
CA GLY A 196 5.99 -20.00 12.74
C GLY A 196 6.44 -21.41 12.33
N MET A 197 7.38 -21.99 13.08
CA MET A 197 7.81 -23.38 12.85
C MET A 197 6.69 -24.37 13.10
N ILE A 198 5.97 -24.23 14.22
CA ILE A 198 4.83 -25.10 14.56
C ILE A 198 3.71 -24.97 13.53
N THR A 199 3.34 -23.74 13.20
CA THR A 199 2.28 -23.46 12.20
C THR A 199 2.68 -23.94 10.81
N SER A 200 3.95 -23.80 10.41
CA SER A 200 4.46 -24.32 9.15
C SER A 200 4.31 -25.84 9.05
N VAL A 201 4.65 -26.59 10.11
CA VAL A 201 4.46 -28.05 10.14
C VAL A 201 2.99 -28.44 10.03
N ILE A 202 2.11 -27.75 10.76
CA ILE A 202 0.66 -27.98 10.69
C ILE A 202 0.12 -27.70 9.28
N LEU A 203 0.46 -26.54 8.71
CA LEU A 203 -0.01 -26.13 7.38
C LEU A 203 0.56 -27.03 6.28
N LEU A 204 1.84 -27.45 6.36
CA LEU A 204 2.42 -28.40 5.42
C LEU A 204 1.65 -29.73 5.45
N THR A 205 1.30 -30.21 6.64
CA THR A 205 0.51 -31.44 6.79
C THR A 205 -0.86 -31.29 6.14
N ILE A 206 -1.55 -30.16 6.36
CA ILE A 206 -2.85 -29.88 5.74
C ILE A 206 -2.74 -29.80 4.21
N TRP A 207 -1.74 -29.07 3.68
CA TRP A 207 -1.58 -28.89 2.23
C TRP A 207 -1.18 -30.16 1.49
N ILE A 208 -0.42 -31.05 2.15
CA ILE A 208 0.04 -32.29 1.54
C ILE A 208 -0.99 -33.42 1.69
N ARG A 209 -1.69 -33.50 2.83
CA ARG A 209 -2.54 -34.66 3.17
C ARG A 209 -4.04 -34.40 3.11
N VAL A 210 -4.49 -33.17 3.37
CA VAL A 210 -5.93 -32.86 3.48
C VAL A 210 -6.46 -32.26 2.18
N LEU A 211 -5.73 -31.32 1.58
CA LEU A 211 -6.13 -30.73 0.30
C LEU A 211 -6.05 -31.75 -0.85
N PRO A 212 -6.94 -31.67 -1.85
CA PRO A 212 -6.89 -32.54 -3.02
C PRO A 212 -5.52 -32.48 -3.69
N SER A 213 -4.87 -33.61 -3.96
CA SER A 213 -3.52 -33.63 -4.56
C SER A 213 -3.50 -32.92 -5.92
N PRO A 214 -2.57 -31.97 -6.16
CA PRO A 214 -2.43 -31.34 -7.47
C PRO A 214 -2.11 -32.33 -8.59
N SER A 215 -1.35 -33.38 -8.29
CA SER A 215 -0.89 -34.32 -9.32
C SER A 215 -2.02 -35.21 -9.84
N SER A 216 -2.93 -35.65 -8.95
CA SER A 216 -4.12 -36.40 -9.37
C SER A 216 -5.10 -35.51 -10.16
N LEU A 217 -5.25 -34.24 -9.77
CA LEU A 217 -6.11 -33.28 -10.45
C LEU A 217 -5.58 -32.88 -11.83
N ALA A 218 -4.28 -32.60 -11.93
CA ALA A 218 -3.64 -32.23 -13.20
C ALA A 218 -3.64 -33.39 -14.19
N SER A 219 -3.42 -34.62 -13.74
CA SER A 219 -3.48 -35.81 -14.59
C SER A 219 -4.91 -36.13 -15.06
N LYS A 220 -5.91 -35.96 -14.18
CA LYS A 220 -7.33 -36.20 -14.54
C LYS A 220 -7.81 -35.28 -15.68
N HIS A 221 -7.32 -34.05 -15.72
CA HIS A 221 -7.71 -33.05 -16.72
C HIS A 221 -6.69 -32.87 -17.86
N GLY A 222 -5.56 -33.60 -17.81
CA GLY A 222 -4.50 -33.50 -18.81
C GLY A 222 -3.80 -32.14 -18.89
N GLU A 223 -3.88 -31.32 -17.83
CA GLU A 223 -3.39 -29.93 -17.85
C GLU A 223 -1.87 -29.80 -17.79
N LEU A 224 -1.19 -30.80 -17.22
CA LEU A 224 0.26 -30.79 -17.09
C LEU A 224 0.83 -32.11 -17.60
N MET A 225 1.68 -32.03 -18.63
CA MET A 225 2.32 -33.19 -19.26
C MET A 225 3.53 -33.71 -18.45
N LEU A 226 3.31 -34.02 -17.18
CA LEU A 226 4.31 -34.56 -16.27
C LEU A 226 3.77 -35.83 -15.60
N PRO A 227 4.61 -36.85 -15.35
CA PRO A 227 4.22 -38.00 -14.54
C PRO A 227 3.73 -37.56 -13.15
N VAL A 228 2.66 -38.19 -12.67
CA VAL A 228 1.97 -37.85 -11.40
C VAL A 228 2.95 -37.82 -10.22
N GLU A 229 3.87 -38.77 -10.16
CA GLU A 229 4.88 -38.88 -9.09
C GLU A 229 5.85 -37.69 -9.11
N VAL A 230 6.36 -37.35 -10.29
CA VAL A 230 7.29 -36.23 -10.48
C VAL A 230 6.62 -34.91 -10.13
N LEU A 231 5.37 -34.71 -10.55
CA LEU A 231 4.63 -33.48 -10.23
C LEU A 231 4.38 -33.35 -8.73
N GLN A 232 4.01 -34.45 -8.06
CA GLN A 232 3.79 -34.46 -6.61
C GLN A 232 5.08 -34.14 -5.86
N GLU A 233 6.21 -34.73 -6.26
CA GLU A 233 7.51 -34.46 -5.64
C GLU A 233 7.90 -32.97 -5.79
N ARG A 234 7.79 -32.43 -7.01
CA ARG A 234 8.09 -31.02 -7.29
C ARG A 234 7.21 -30.08 -6.47
N TYR A 235 5.93 -30.39 -6.35
CA TYR A 235 4.99 -29.61 -5.54
C TYR A 235 5.40 -29.58 -4.06
N VAL A 236 5.73 -30.75 -3.48
CA VAL A 236 6.16 -30.86 -2.08
C VAL A 236 7.47 -30.10 -1.86
N ASN A 237 8.44 -30.23 -2.76
CA ASN A 237 9.69 -29.50 -2.68
C ASN A 237 9.45 -27.98 -2.70
N CYS A 238 8.56 -27.49 -3.55
CA CYS A 238 8.19 -26.08 -3.59
C CYS A 238 7.50 -25.63 -2.28
N LEU A 239 6.61 -26.43 -1.69
CA LEU A 239 6.02 -26.12 -0.38
C LEU A 239 7.09 -25.95 0.71
N LEU A 240 8.09 -26.83 0.74
CA LEU A 240 9.21 -26.74 1.70
C LEU A 240 10.05 -25.48 1.48
N VAL A 241 10.29 -25.11 0.23
CA VAL A 241 10.99 -23.87 -0.16
C VAL A 241 10.23 -22.63 0.33
N TYR A 242 8.91 -22.59 0.14
CA TYR A 242 8.05 -21.50 0.63
C TYR A 242 8.01 -21.45 2.16
N ALA A 243 7.93 -22.60 2.83
CA ALA A 243 7.99 -22.70 4.27
C ALA A 243 9.31 -22.16 4.82
N LEU A 244 10.44 -22.58 4.24
CA LEU A 244 11.78 -22.12 4.63
C LEU A 244 11.94 -20.60 4.41
N SER A 245 11.50 -20.09 3.27
CA SER A 245 11.51 -18.65 3.00
C SER A 245 10.66 -17.88 4.02
N GLY A 246 9.47 -18.38 4.34
CA GLY A 246 8.59 -17.81 5.37
C GLY A 246 9.26 -17.78 6.74
N LEU A 247 10.01 -18.83 7.13
CA LEU A 247 10.77 -18.83 8.39
C LEU A 247 11.89 -17.78 8.40
N PHE A 248 12.60 -17.57 7.28
CA PHE A 248 13.54 -16.45 7.17
C PHE A 248 12.83 -15.11 7.34
N GLU A 249 11.68 -14.90 6.69
CA GLU A 249 10.92 -13.67 6.86
C GLU A 249 10.43 -13.48 8.31
N LEU A 250 9.89 -14.51 8.96
CA LEU A 250 9.44 -14.46 10.36
C LEU A 250 10.59 -14.18 11.34
N SER A 251 11.82 -14.58 11.01
CA SER A 251 12.99 -14.25 11.83
C SER A 251 13.35 -12.75 11.78
N THR A 252 12.79 -11.99 10.82
CA THR A 252 13.01 -10.53 10.70
C THR A 252 12.07 -9.68 11.53
N GLU A 253 11.02 -10.26 12.14
CA GLU A 253 9.99 -9.52 12.89
C GLU A 253 10.53 -8.61 14.01
N PRO A 254 11.56 -9.00 14.79
CA PRO A 254 12.16 -8.12 15.80
C PRO A 254 12.82 -6.88 15.17
N PHE A 255 13.47 -7.03 14.01
CA PHE A 255 14.09 -5.92 13.28
C PHE A 255 13.03 -4.99 12.69
N TRP A 256 11.99 -5.57 12.11
CA TRP A 256 10.81 -4.83 11.63
C TRP A 256 10.19 -3.99 12.75
N LEU A 257 9.98 -4.59 13.93
CA LEU A 257 9.42 -3.93 15.10
C LEU A 257 10.27 -2.73 15.51
N ILE A 258 11.60 -2.91 15.62
CA ILE A 258 12.51 -1.83 15.99
C ILE A 258 12.42 -0.70 14.99
N CYS A 259 12.54 -0.97 13.68
CA CYS A 259 12.45 0.06 12.65
C CYS A 259 11.14 0.86 12.73
N GLN A 260 10.03 0.17 13.00
CA GLN A 260 8.71 0.78 13.03
C GLN A 260 8.50 1.65 14.27
N LEU A 261 8.99 1.24 15.44
CA LEU A 261 8.92 2.03 16.68
C LEU A 261 9.95 3.16 16.75
N SER A 262 11.10 3.01 16.08
CA SER A 262 12.17 4.03 16.02
C SER A 262 12.04 4.98 14.83
N HIS A 263 10.86 5.04 14.18
CA HIS A 263 10.62 5.92 13.02
C HIS A 263 11.59 5.75 11.84
N LEU A 264 12.33 4.63 11.75
CA LEU A 264 13.23 4.27 10.65
C LEU A 264 12.48 3.60 9.49
N ILE A 265 11.28 4.11 9.19
CA ILE A 265 10.34 3.53 8.23
C ILE A 265 10.94 3.57 6.81
N GLY A 266 11.70 4.61 6.47
CA GLY A 266 12.37 4.71 5.17
C GLY A 266 13.37 3.56 4.92
N SER A 267 14.21 3.24 5.91
CA SER A 267 15.17 2.12 5.79
C SER A 267 14.46 0.77 5.70
N ARG A 268 13.38 0.57 6.48
CA ARG A 268 12.52 -0.61 6.39
C ARG A 268 11.98 -0.81 4.99
N ILE A 269 11.39 0.23 4.41
CA ILE A 269 10.81 0.21 3.05
C ILE A 269 11.87 -0.16 2.01
N VAL A 270 13.07 0.41 2.10
CA VAL A 270 14.18 0.11 1.17
C VAL A 270 14.63 -1.36 1.28
N ILE A 271 14.75 -1.88 2.50
CA ILE A 271 15.13 -3.29 2.74
C ILE A 271 14.08 -4.25 2.18
N GLU A 272 12.80 -4.00 2.47
CA GLU A 272 11.69 -4.79 1.93
C GLU A 272 11.60 -4.72 0.40
N ALA A 273 11.86 -3.55 -0.19
CA ALA A 273 11.92 -3.37 -1.64
C ALA A 273 13.09 -4.14 -2.27
N LEU A 274 14.27 -4.12 -1.65
CA LEU A 274 15.44 -4.87 -2.10
C LEU A 274 15.18 -6.38 -2.12
N ALA A 275 14.54 -6.92 -1.08
CA ALA A 275 14.18 -8.33 -1.02
C ALA A 275 13.14 -8.71 -2.10
N ASN A 276 12.17 -7.84 -2.37
CA ASN A 276 11.21 -8.05 -3.45
C ASN A 276 11.87 -7.99 -4.83
N LEU A 277 12.81 -7.07 -5.02
CA LEU A 277 13.61 -6.97 -6.25
C LEU A 277 14.47 -8.23 -6.45
N ALA A 278 15.10 -8.75 -5.40
CA ALA A 278 15.90 -9.98 -5.47
C ALA A 278 15.06 -11.18 -5.94
N ARG A 279 13.83 -11.32 -5.42
CA ARG A 279 12.86 -12.32 -5.88
C ARG A 279 12.52 -12.13 -7.35
N ALA A 280 12.19 -10.90 -7.76
CA ALA A 280 11.79 -10.59 -9.13
C ALA A 280 12.92 -10.88 -10.13
N VAL A 281 14.15 -10.49 -9.81
CA VAL A 281 15.34 -10.80 -10.62
C VAL A 281 15.57 -12.31 -10.67
N GLY A 282 15.40 -13.02 -9.54
CA GLY A 282 15.49 -14.48 -9.50
C GLY A 282 14.48 -15.16 -10.44
N ILE A 283 13.22 -14.72 -10.42
CA ILE A 283 12.18 -15.23 -11.34
C ILE A 283 12.56 -14.92 -12.80
N ALA A 284 12.97 -13.69 -13.10
CA ALA A 284 13.37 -13.31 -14.45
C ALA A 284 14.51 -14.18 -14.97
N ILE A 285 15.57 -14.36 -14.17
CA ILE A 285 16.71 -15.23 -14.53
C ILE A 285 16.22 -16.67 -14.75
N ALA A 286 15.43 -17.22 -13.81
CA ALA A 286 14.96 -18.59 -13.91
C ALA A 286 14.09 -18.84 -15.16
N ILE A 287 13.26 -17.87 -15.56
CA ILE A 287 12.45 -17.96 -16.78
C ILE A 287 13.32 -18.03 -18.04
N PHE A 288 14.48 -17.38 -18.07
CA PHE A 288 15.37 -17.38 -19.24
C PHE A 288 16.39 -18.51 -19.26
N THR A 289 16.77 -19.05 -18.10
CA THR A 289 17.85 -20.06 -18.00
C THR A 289 17.34 -21.49 -17.81
N VAL A 290 16.14 -21.67 -17.27
CA VAL A 290 15.60 -22.99 -16.95
C VAL A 290 14.62 -23.42 -18.04
N SER A 291 14.66 -24.70 -18.42
CA SER A 291 13.67 -25.28 -19.36
C SER A 291 12.24 -25.08 -18.86
N SER A 292 11.30 -24.91 -19.79
CA SER A 292 9.85 -24.83 -19.51
C SER A 292 9.35 -26.02 -18.71
N ASP A 293 10.00 -27.19 -18.81
CA ASP A 293 9.63 -28.39 -18.06
C ASP A 293 9.74 -28.21 -16.54
N TYR A 294 10.53 -27.26 -16.05
CA TYR A 294 10.71 -26.97 -14.63
C TYR A 294 10.03 -25.67 -14.20
N ALA A 295 9.01 -25.21 -14.94
CA ALA A 295 8.28 -23.96 -14.70
C ALA A 295 7.88 -23.72 -13.22
N ILE A 296 7.40 -24.76 -12.54
CA ILE A 296 6.99 -24.68 -11.11
C ILE A 296 8.18 -24.25 -10.23
N TYR A 297 9.37 -24.81 -10.45
CA TYR A 297 10.57 -24.43 -9.70
C TYR A 297 11.08 -23.03 -10.09
N SER A 298 10.98 -22.67 -11.37
CA SER A 298 11.39 -21.34 -11.85
C SER A 298 10.61 -20.21 -11.16
N LEU A 299 9.36 -20.48 -10.75
CA LEU A 299 8.55 -19.55 -9.98
C LEU A 299 8.78 -19.67 -8.46
N ALA A 300 8.94 -20.89 -7.94
CA ALA A 300 8.99 -21.15 -6.50
C ALA A 300 10.36 -20.91 -5.86
N LEU A 301 11.46 -21.34 -6.48
CA LEU A 301 12.81 -21.24 -5.90
C LEU A 301 13.26 -19.79 -5.61
N PRO A 302 12.96 -18.79 -6.47
CA PRO A 302 13.25 -17.40 -6.17
C PRO A 302 12.61 -16.88 -4.88
N GLN A 303 11.59 -17.56 -4.34
CA GLN A 303 11.03 -17.22 -3.03
C GLN A 303 12.07 -17.34 -1.90
N ILE A 304 13.03 -18.27 -1.98
CA ILE A 304 14.12 -18.34 -0.99
C ILE A 304 15.03 -17.12 -1.09
N LEU A 305 15.30 -16.62 -2.31
CA LEU A 305 16.09 -15.39 -2.50
C LEU A 305 15.42 -14.21 -1.80
N HIS A 306 14.09 -14.14 -1.80
CA HIS A 306 13.36 -13.13 -1.04
C HIS A 306 13.67 -13.18 0.46
N GLY A 307 13.36 -14.31 1.12
CA GLY A 307 13.48 -14.46 2.56
C GLY A 307 14.92 -14.31 3.05
N THR A 308 15.88 -14.90 2.32
CA THR A 308 17.31 -14.81 2.66
C THR A 308 17.85 -13.39 2.48
N THR A 309 17.53 -12.70 1.38
CA THR A 309 17.93 -11.31 1.14
C THR A 309 17.36 -10.39 2.21
N LEU A 310 16.08 -10.57 2.57
CA LEU A 310 15.44 -9.77 3.61
C LEU A 310 16.16 -9.92 4.95
N PHE A 311 16.40 -11.17 5.38
CA PHE A 311 17.09 -11.46 6.63
C PHE A 311 18.51 -10.89 6.67
N VAL A 312 19.31 -11.15 5.63
CA VAL A 312 20.68 -10.67 5.53
C VAL A 312 20.74 -9.14 5.46
N ALA A 313 19.83 -8.50 4.72
CA ALA A 313 19.79 -7.04 4.61
C ALA A 313 19.51 -6.36 5.96
N TYR A 314 18.60 -6.90 6.78
CA TYR A 314 18.38 -6.40 8.14
C TYR A 314 19.62 -6.59 9.03
N LEU A 315 20.27 -7.75 8.97
CA LEU A 315 21.51 -7.99 9.74
C LEU A 315 22.61 -7.00 9.36
N ILE A 316 22.82 -6.78 8.05
CA ILE A 316 23.80 -5.81 7.55
C ILE A 316 23.44 -4.39 7.97
N TYR A 317 22.17 -3.99 7.83
CA TYR A 317 21.72 -2.65 8.17
C TYR A 317 21.91 -2.33 9.66
N PHE A 318 21.47 -3.23 10.56
CA PHE A 318 21.58 -3.00 11.99
C PHE A 318 23.02 -3.15 12.50
N SER A 319 23.82 -4.03 11.93
CA SER A 319 25.25 -4.12 12.28
C SER A 319 26.02 -2.86 11.86
N TYR A 320 25.74 -2.31 10.68
CA TYR A 320 26.35 -1.06 10.22
C TYR A 320 25.89 0.14 11.06
N THR A 321 24.58 0.31 11.24
CA THR A 321 23.98 1.46 11.93
C THR A 321 24.39 1.52 13.40
N LEU A 322 24.40 0.39 14.11
CA LEU A 322 24.80 0.34 15.52
C LEU A 322 26.32 0.44 15.71
N ARG A 323 27.13 -0.04 14.75
CA ARG A 323 28.60 0.10 14.82
C ARG A 323 29.06 1.53 14.58
N LYS A 324 28.51 2.19 13.56
CA LYS A 324 28.86 3.58 13.22
C LYS A 324 28.55 4.55 14.36
N ARG A 325 27.47 4.29 15.10
CA ARG A 325 27.02 5.12 16.23
C ARG A 325 27.77 4.85 17.53
N GLY A 326 28.52 3.75 17.64
CA GLY A 326 29.41 3.51 18.77
C GLY A 326 30.72 4.30 18.70
N ASP A 327 31.01 4.92 17.54
CA ASP A 327 32.25 5.66 17.25
C ASP A 327 32.03 7.19 17.32
N ASP A 328 30.84 7.68 16.97
CA ASP A 328 30.41 9.08 17.15
C ASP A 328 29.69 9.24 18.50
N ASP A 329 30.37 9.80 19.52
CA ASP A 329 29.84 10.16 20.85
C ASP A 329 28.89 11.38 20.78
N ASP A 330 27.88 11.32 19.91
CA ASP A 330 27.00 12.46 19.65
C ASP A 330 25.74 12.41 20.52
N ARG A 331 25.58 13.44 21.36
CA ARG A 331 24.60 13.56 22.45
C ARG A 331 23.16 13.79 22.00
N ASP A 332 22.85 13.72 20.71
CA ASP A 332 21.60 14.28 20.17
C ASP A 332 20.59 13.29 19.57
N GLY A 333 20.81 11.97 19.71
CA GLY A 333 19.97 10.99 19.00
C GLY A 333 18.85 10.32 19.82
N ARG A 334 17.76 11.04 20.10
CA ARG A 334 16.55 10.60 20.86
C ARG A 334 15.72 9.43 20.27
N VAL A 335 16.28 8.55 19.43
CA VAL A 335 15.45 7.64 18.59
C VAL A 335 15.70 6.14 18.83
N LEU A 336 16.69 5.77 19.65
CA LEU A 336 17.08 4.38 19.90
C LEU A 336 17.29 4.07 21.40
N GLU A 337 16.43 4.62 22.27
CA GLU A 337 16.62 4.56 23.72
C GLU A 337 16.68 3.14 24.34
N GLY A 338 16.40 2.06 23.59
CA GLY A 338 16.42 0.69 24.11
C GLY A 338 17.47 -0.29 23.57
N VAL A 339 18.10 -0.02 22.42
CA VAL A 339 19.00 -0.99 21.75
C VAL A 339 20.36 -0.34 21.52
N ARG A 340 21.32 -0.61 22.40
CA ARG A 340 22.66 -0.01 22.34
C ARG A 340 23.66 -0.89 21.60
N ARG A 341 23.45 -2.19 21.64
CA ARG A 341 24.33 -3.18 20.99
C ARG A 341 23.51 -4.08 20.09
N PHE A 342 24.16 -4.58 19.04
CA PHE A 342 23.57 -5.56 18.13
C PHE A 342 23.02 -6.80 18.87
N ARG A 343 23.68 -7.19 19.97
CA ARG A 343 23.24 -8.31 20.83
C ARG A 343 21.90 -8.04 21.54
N ASP A 344 21.53 -6.79 21.76
CA ASP A 344 20.30 -6.44 22.49
C ASP A 344 19.05 -6.66 21.63
N ILE A 345 19.21 -6.87 20.31
CA ILE A 345 18.13 -7.22 19.37
C ILE A 345 17.75 -8.70 19.48
N PHE A 346 18.68 -9.55 19.93
CA PHE A 346 18.48 -11.00 20.02
C PHE A 346 17.82 -11.41 21.33
N PRO A 347 17.12 -12.57 21.36
CA PRO A 347 16.34 -12.96 22.52
C PRO A 347 17.27 -13.24 23.71
N ARG A 348 16.87 -12.77 24.89
CA ARG A 348 17.65 -12.94 26.12
C ARG A 348 17.35 -14.30 26.75
N VAL A 349 17.96 -15.36 26.20
CA VAL A 349 17.68 -16.77 26.55
C VAL A 349 17.73 -17.04 28.06
N SER A 350 18.61 -16.38 28.82
CA SER A 350 18.73 -16.55 30.27
C SER A 350 17.67 -15.82 31.10
N LYS A 351 17.02 -14.78 30.57
CA LYS A 351 15.99 -13.97 31.25
C LYS A 351 14.94 -13.52 30.22
N TYR A 352 14.22 -14.48 29.68
CA TYR A 352 13.22 -14.23 28.65
C TYR A 352 11.99 -13.56 29.28
N GLU A 353 11.78 -12.28 28.99
CA GLU A 353 10.67 -11.49 29.54
C GLU A 353 9.58 -11.35 28.48
N ILE A 354 8.33 -11.72 28.80
CA ILE A 354 7.20 -11.58 27.89
C ILE A 354 6.33 -10.40 28.35
N ASP A 355 6.12 -9.40 27.49
CA ASP A 355 5.11 -8.36 27.74
C ASP A 355 3.70 -8.98 27.69
N ARG A 356 3.16 -9.32 28.86
CA ARG A 356 1.83 -9.93 29.03
C ARG A 356 0.70 -9.07 28.44
N PRO A 357 0.70 -7.72 28.56
CA PRO A 357 -0.30 -6.88 27.92
C PRO A 357 -0.33 -7.04 26.39
N ALA A 358 0.83 -7.00 25.72
CA ALA A 358 0.94 -7.22 24.28
C ALA A 358 0.46 -8.62 23.89
N LEU A 359 0.85 -9.66 24.64
CA LEU A 359 0.40 -11.02 24.36
C LEU A 359 -1.14 -11.16 24.50
N LYS A 360 -1.73 -10.55 25.54
CA LYS A 360 -3.19 -10.56 25.72
C LYS A 360 -3.91 -9.85 24.57
N LEU A 361 -3.37 -8.72 24.12
CA LEU A 361 -3.89 -7.98 22.97
C LEU A 361 -3.72 -8.76 21.67
N ALA A 362 -2.58 -9.39 21.43
CA ALA A 362 -2.35 -10.24 20.27
C ALA A 362 -3.37 -11.39 20.24
N ARG A 363 -3.63 -12.03 21.40
CA ARG A 363 -4.65 -13.09 21.51
C ARG A 363 -6.05 -12.60 21.17
N SER A 364 -6.45 -11.41 21.61
CA SER A 364 -7.78 -10.88 21.27
C SER A 364 -7.90 -10.49 19.79
N LEU A 365 -6.81 -10.00 19.20
CA LEU A 365 -6.77 -9.63 17.78
C LEU A 365 -6.66 -10.84 16.84
N PHE A 366 -6.18 -11.99 17.33
CA PHE A 366 -5.99 -13.19 16.51
C PHE A 366 -7.30 -13.67 15.84
N GLY A 367 -8.41 -13.72 16.59
CA GLY A 367 -9.70 -14.14 16.04
C GLY A 367 -10.23 -13.20 14.95
N GLN A 368 -10.10 -11.89 15.17
CA GLN A 368 -10.45 -10.87 14.16
C GLN A 368 -9.57 -11.01 12.91
N GLY A 369 -8.30 -11.36 13.14
CA GLY A 369 -7.37 -11.67 12.07
C GLY A 369 -7.83 -12.87 11.24
N LEU A 370 -8.10 -14.02 11.87
CA LEU A 370 -8.50 -15.23 11.17
C LEU A 370 -9.77 -15.01 10.34
N LEU A 371 -10.73 -14.27 10.90
CA LEU A 371 -11.91 -13.84 10.15
C LEU A 371 -11.49 -13.04 8.92
N LYS A 372 -10.69 -11.97 9.08
CA LYS A 372 -10.20 -11.16 7.96
C LYS A 372 -9.52 -12.00 6.86
N GLN A 373 -8.67 -12.95 7.24
CA GLN A 373 -8.00 -13.85 6.30
C GLN A 373 -9.01 -14.68 5.51
N LEU A 374 -10.02 -15.24 6.16
CA LEU A 374 -11.09 -15.97 5.49
C LEU A 374 -11.91 -15.06 4.56
N LEU A 375 -12.15 -13.79 4.92
CA LEU A 375 -12.88 -12.86 4.07
C LEU A 375 -12.06 -12.41 2.85
N THR A 376 -10.74 -12.28 3.00
CA THR A 376 -9.86 -11.75 1.93
C THR A 376 -9.36 -12.84 0.99
N GLU A 377 -8.99 -14.00 1.52
CA GLU A 377 -8.47 -15.14 0.75
C GLU A 377 -9.48 -16.29 0.63
N GLY A 378 -10.74 -16.05 1.03
CA GLY A 378 -11.84 -17.02 0.99
C GLY A 378 -12.03 -17.67 -0.37
N GLU A 379 -11.90 -16.87 -1.43
CA GLU A 379 -11.93 -17.33 -2.81
C GLU A 379 -10.86 -18.40 -3.09
N ARG A 380 -9.60 -18.11 -2.74
CA ARG A 380 -8.48 -19.05 -2.94
C ARG A 380 -8.62 -20.28 -2.07
N TYR A 381 -9.17 -20.16 -0.85
CA TYR A 381 -9.50 -21.31 -0.01
C TYR A 381 -10.55 -22.20 -0.68
N LEU A 382 -11.63 -21.62 -1.24
CA LEU A 382 -12.65 -22.37 -1.96
C LEU A 382 -12.08 -23.09 -3.19
N ILE A 383 -11.29 -22.39 -4.01
CA ILE A 383 -10.60 -22.97 -5.17
C ILE A 383 -9.71 -24.14 -4.75
N SER A 384 -8.89 -23.95 -3.72
CA SER A 384 -7.90 -24.94 -3.29
C SER A 384 -8.52 -26.15 -2.62
N ALA A 385 -9.55 -25.97 -1.80
CA ALA A 385 -10.19 -27.03 -1.02
C ALA A 385 -11.20 -27.86 -1.83
N PHE A 386 -11.99 -27.21 -2.69
CA PHE A 386 -13.08 -27.87 -3.42
C PHE A 386 -12.79 -28.10 -4.90
N ASN A 387 -11.62 -27.69 -5.40
CA ASN A 387 -11.25 -27.80 -6.81
C ASN A 387 -12.32 -27.24 -7.75
N LEU A 388 -12.82 -26.03 -7.43
CA LEU A 388 -13.88 -25.38 -8.20
C LEU A 388 -13.44 -24.94 -9.60
N LEU A 389 -12.13 -24.85 -9.82
CA LEU A 389 -11.54 -24.35 -11.06
C LEU A 389 -10.30 -25.15 -11.41
N SER A 390 -10.09 -25.41 -12.69
CA SER A 390 -8.90 -26.09 -13.21
C SER A 390 -7.64 -25.25 -13.00
N PHE A 391 -6.43 -25.83 -13.04
CA PHE A 391 -5.20 -25.05 -12.80
C PHE A 391 -4.93 -24.06 -13.94
N THR A 392 -5.25 -24.42 -15.18
CA THR A 392 -5.16 -23.53 -16.35
C THR A 392 -6.07 -22.32 -16.17
N ASP A 393 -7.33 -22.56 -15.81
CA ASP A 393 -8.31 -21.50 -15.59
C ASP A 393 -7.94 -20.62 -14.39
N GLN A 394 -7.34 -21.17 -13.34
CA GLN A 394 -6.76 -20.41 -12.22
C GLN A 394 -5.64 -19.47 -12.69
N GLY A 395 -4.76 -19.94 -13.57
CA GLY A 395 -3.70 -19.12 -14.15
C GLY A 395 -4.24 -17.99 -15.03
N ILE A 396 -5.24 -18.28 -15.86
CA ILE A 396 -5.92 -17.29 -16.71
C ILE A 396 -6.66 -16.26 -15.85
N TYR A 397 -7.35 -16.70 -14.79
CA TYR A 397 -8.04 -15.81 -13.86
C TYR A 397 -7.07 -14.91 -13.10
N ASP A 398 -6.00 -15.46 -12.51
CA ASP A 398 -4.97 -14.68 -11.81
C ASP A 398 -4.31 -13.66 -12.75
N MET A 399 -4.07 -14.04 -14.01
CA MET A 399 -3.59 -13.11 -15.03
C MET A 399 -4.55 -11.95 -15.28
N VAL A 400 -5.81 -12.24 -15.57
CA VAL A 400 -6.82 -11.22 -15.83
C VAL A 400 -6.97 -10.29 -14.62
N ASN A 401 -6.98 -10.85 -13.40
CA ASN A 401 -7.00 -10.09 -12.17
C ASN A 401 -5.75 -9.19 -12.03
N ASN A 402 -4.56 -9.69 -12.37
CA ASN A 402 -3.32 -8.93 -12.35
C ASN A 402 -3.31 -7.80 -13.38
N ILE A 403 -3.85 -7.99 -14.59
CA ILE A 403 -3.98 -6.97 -15.63
C ILE A 403 -5.04 -5.93 -15.22
N GLY A 404 -6.23 -6.39 -14.88
CA GLY A 404 -7.37 -5.52 -14.57
C GLY A 404 -7.17 -4.67 -13.31
N SER A 405 -6.47 -5.20 -12.30
CA SER A 405 -6.18 -4.46 -11.06
C SER A 405 -5.14 -3.35 -11.21
N ILE A 406 -4.48 -3.20 -12.37
CA ILE A 406 -3.49 -2.13 -12.58
C ILE A 406 -4.14 -0.76 -12.53
N ALA A 407 -5.27 -0.58 -13.22
CA ALA A 407 -6.01 0.68 -13.19
C ALA A 407 -6.38 1.05 -11.74
N THR A 408 -6.85 0.05 -10.99
CA THR A 408 -7.18 0.21 -9.57
C THR A 408 -5.96 0.60 -8.74
N ARG A 409 -4.81 -0.06 -8.92
CA ARG A 409 -3.58 0.19 -8.13
C ARG A 409 -2.90 1.52 -8.47
N LEU A 410 -2.90 1.91 -9.74
CA LEU A 410 -2.16 3.07 -10.22
C LEU A 410 -2.97 4.37 -10.17
N LEU A 411 -4.29 4.27 -10.33
CA LEU A 411 -5.18 5.43 -10.42
C LEU A 411 -6.15 5.51 -9.25
N PHE A 412 -6.92 4.45 -8.97
CA PHE A 412 -8.01 4.55 -7.99
C PHE A 412 -7.53 4.53 -6.55
N LEU A 413 -6.56 3.67 -6.22
CA LEU A 413 -6.02 3.55 -4.86
C LEU A 413 -5.42 4.88 -4.34
N PRO A 414 -4.58 5.61 -5.10
CA PRO A 414 -4.08 6.91 -4.65
C PRO A 414 -5.21 7.96 -4.47
N MET A 415 -6.25 7.90 -5.30
CA MET A 415 -7.41 8.79 -5.17
C MET A 415 -8.25 8.44 -3.94
N GLU A 416 -8.43 7.15 -3.64
CA GLU A 416 -9.08 6.64 -2.44
C GLU A 416 -8.33 7.05 -1.16
N GLU A 417 -7.00 6.88 -1.14
CA GLU A 417 -6.17 7.32 -0.01
C GLU A 417 -6.27 8.83 0.23
N SER A 418 -6.32 9.61 -0.86
CA SER A 418 -6.51 11.06 -0.79
C SER A 418 -7.89 11.42 -0.20
N CYS A 419 -8.95 10.71 -0.60
CA CYS A 419 -10.28 10.86 -0.02
C CYS A 419 -10.29 10.54 1.47
N HIS A 420 -9.70 9.41 1.86
CA HIS A 420 -9.59 9.02 3.26
C HIS A 420 -8.85 10.08 4.09
N PHE A 421 -7.76 10.64 3.58
CA PHE A 421 -7.00 11.67 4.29
C PHE A 421 -7.85 12.93 4.50
N VAL A 422 -8.42 13.49 3.44
CA VAL A 422 -9.22 14.72 3.50
C VAL A 422 -10.46 14.54 4.37
N PHE A 423 -11.24 13.48 4.14
CA PHE A 423 -12.52 13.32 4.83
C PHE A 423 -12.34 13.11 6.33
N ASN A 424 -11.29 12.40 6.77
CA ASN A 424 -11.01 12.25 8.21
C ASN A 424 -10.51 13.54 8.88
N GLN A 425 -10.00 14.52 8.12
CA GLN A 425 -9.60 15.82 8.65
C GLN A 425 -10.76 16.81 8.72
N CYS A 426 -11.70 16.71 7.78
CA CYS A 426 -12.79 17.66 7.65
C CYS A 426 -14.10 17.19 8.34
N LEU A 427 -14.30 15.89 8.53
CA LEU A 427 -15.49 15.35 9.19
C LEU A 427 -15.17 14.96 10.63
N VAL A 428 -15.98 15.46 11.57
CA VAL A 428 -15.85 15.13 12.98
C VAL A 428 -16.80 13.99 13.35
N ARG A 429 -16.24 12.88 13.84
CA ARG A 429 -17.02 11.72 14.30
C ARG A 429 -17.91 12.08 15.49
N ASN A 430 -19.05 11.39 15.59
CA ASN A 430 -20.07 11.58 16.65
C ASN A 430 -20.71 12.98 16.70
N THR A 431 -20.43 13.83 15.72
CA THR A 431 -21.10 15.12 15.53
C THR A 431 -22.17 14.95 14.45
N PRO A 432 -23.44 15.30 14.71
CA PRO A 432 -24.50 15.12 13.72
C PRO A 432 -24.23 15.96 12.46
N PRO A 433 -24.76 15.56 11.28
CA PRO A 433 -24.49 16.22 10.01
C PRO A 433 -24.74 17.74 10.04
N ASN A 434 -25.73 18.20 10.80
CA ASN A 434 -26.17 19.59 10.87
C ASN A 434 -25.27 20.49 11.72
N GLN A 435 -24.42 19.90 12.55
CA GLN A 435 -23.51 20.63 13.45
C GLN A 435 -22.06 20.56 12.95
N GLN A 436 -21.85 20.03 11.73
CA GLN A 436 -20.56 20.07 11.07
C GLN A 436 -20.27 21.50 10.58
N ASP A 437 -19.00 21.86 10.47
CA ASP A 437 -18.60 23.14 9.89
C ASP A 437 -19.02 23.21 8.41
N PRO A 438 -19.85 24.19 8.00
CA PRO A 438 -20.36 24.28 6.64
C PRO A 438 -19.26 24.45 5.58
N GLU A 439 -18.16 25.13 5.90
CA GLU A 439 -17.04 25.36 4.96
C GLU A 439 -16.24 24.08 4.70
N LEU A 440 -15.94 23.34 5.78
CA LEU A 440 -15.28 22.03 5.68
C LEU A 440 -16.18 21.02 4.97
N LEU A 441 -17.49 21.04 5.25
CA LEU A 441 -18.45 20.15 4.63
C LEU A 441 -18.59 20.40 3.13
N LYS A 442 -18.63 21.68 2.71
CA LYS A 442 -18.61 22.07 1.29
C LYS A 442 -17.36 21.56 0.59
N SER A 443 -16.20 21.65 1.24
CA SER A 443 -14.92 21.15 0.73
C SER A 443 -14.93 19.63 0.56
N VAL A 444 -15.49 18.89 1.53
CA VAL A 444 -15.65 17.43 1.47
C VAL A 444 -16.51 17.02 0.28
N PHE A 445 -17.71 17.61 0.12
CA PHE A 445 -18.59 17.27 -0.99
C PHE A 445 -18.00 17.66 -2.35
N ARG A 446 -17.26 18.77 -2.43
CA ARG A 446 -16.54 19.17 -3.64
C ARG A 446 -15.51 18.11 -4.04
N ILE A 447 -14.65 17.70 -3.11
CA ILE A 447 -13.60 16.69 -3.38
C ILE A 447 -14.22 15.34 -3.70
N PHE A 448 -15.22 14.91 -2.93
CA PHE A 448 -15.96 13.68 -3.17
C PHE A 448 -16.59 13.67 -4.57
N ARG A 449 -17.24 14.76 -4.98
CA ARG A 449 -17.84 14.92 -6.31
C ARG A 449 -16.79 14.79 -7.41
N THR A 450 -15.69 15.54 -7.28
CA THR A 450 -14.62 15.55 -8.28
C THR A 450 -13.98 14.17 -8.43
N VAL A 451 -13.63 13.50 -7.33
CA VAL A 451 -12.99 12.18 -7.36
C VAL A 451 -13.94 11.11 -7.88
N LEU A 452 -15.15 11.01 -7.32
CA LEU A 452 -16.12 9.99 -7.75
C LEU A 452 -16.46 10.14 -9.23
N ARG A 453 -16.70 11.38 -9.70
CA ARG A 453 -17.01 11.65 -11.11
C ARG A 453 -15.84 11.29 -12.02
N THR A 454 -14.63 11.75 -11.69
CA THR A 454 -13.43 11.50 -12.50
C THR A 454 -13.13 9.99 -12.59
N CYS A 455 -13.12 9.29 -11.45
CA CYS A 455 -12.88 7.84 -11.42
C CYS A 455 -13.97 7.07 -12.19
N SER A 456 -15.23 7.47 -12.06
CA SER A 456 -16.35 6.86 -12.80
C SER A 456 -16.17 7.02 -14.32
N LEU A 457 -15.86 8.23 -14.79
CA LEU A 457 -15.67 8.49 -16.23
C LEU A 457 -14.50 7.69 -16.80
N VAL A 458 -13.36 7.65 -16.10
CA VAL A 458 -12.23 6.83 -16.52
C VAL A 458 -12.60 5.36 -16.57
N ALA A 459 -13.34 4.85 -15.58
CA ALA A 459 -13.78 3.46 -15.57
C ALA A 459 -14.77 3.15 -16.70
N TRP A 460 -15.73 4.03 -16.99
CA TRP A 460 -16.68 3.86 -18.11
C TRP A 460 -15.98 3.84 -19.46
N ILE A 461 -15.02 4.74 -19.69
CA ILE A 461 -14.16 4.72 -20.88
C ILE A 461 -13.39 3.38 -20.92
N GLY A 462 -12.78 2.98 -19.80
CA GLY A 462 -12.06 1.71 -19.68
C GLY A 462 -12.91 0.50 -20.07
N VAL A 463 -14.12 0.36 -19.51
CA VAL A 463 -15.07 -0.72 -19.83
C VAL A 463 -15.41 -0.75 -21.31
N THR A 464 -15.72 0.42 -21.88
CA THR A 464 -16.16 0.59 -23.27
C THR A 464 -15.08 0.10 -24.24
N PHE A 465 -13.85 0.56 -24.08
CA PHE A 465 -12.75 0.17 -24.96
C PHE A 465 -12.23 -1.23 -24.66
N ALA A 466 -12.31 -1.70 -23.41
CA ALA A 466 -11.90 -3.06 -23.08
C ALA A 466 -12.73 -4.13 -23.80
N GLN A 467 -14.01 -3.86 -24.14
CA GLN A 467 -14.85 -4.83 -24.85
C GLN A 467 -14.21 -5.26 -26.17
N ALA A 468 -13.87 -4.31 -27.04
CA ALA A 468 -13.28 -4.61 -28.35
C ALA A 468 -11.77 -4.88 -28.31
N ASN A 469 -11.04 -4.33 -27.32
CA ASN A 469 -9.57 -4.36 -27.31
C ASN A 469 -8.97 -5.45 -26.41
N SER A 470 -9.77 -6.28 -25.72
CA SER A 470 -9.25 -7.33 -24.83
C SER A 470 -8.38 -8.35 -25.58
N CYS A 471 -8.79 -8.77 -26.78
CA CYS A 471 -8.01 -9.69 -27.62
C CYS A 471 -6.67 -9.05 -28.03
N LEU A 472 -6.70 -7.80 -28.50
CA LEU A 472 -5.50 -7.06 -28.88
C LEU A 472 -4.54 -6.91 -27.69
N LEU A 473 -5.06 -6.50 -26.54
CA LEU A 473 -4.29 -6.28 -25.33
C LEU A 473 -3.60 -7.56 -24.86
N LEU A 474 -4.34 -8.67 -24.80
CA LEU A 474 -3.78 -9.98 -24.42
C LEU A 474 -2.75 -10.48 -25.44
N THR A 475 -3.01 -10.30 -26.73
CA THR A 475 -2.08 -10.68 -27.79
C THR A 475 -0.76 -9.91 -27.70
N VAL A 476 -0.81 -8.62 -27.38
CA VAL A 476 0.37 -7.77 -27.24
C VAL A 476 1.12 -8.05 -25.93
N TYR A 477 0.40 -8.24 -24.83
CA TYR A 477 1.00 -8.37 -23.50
C TYR A 477 1.50 -9.78 -23.20
N VAL A 478 0.72 -10.81 -23.54
CA VAL A 478 0.98 -12.21 -23.18
C VAL A 478 1.42 -13.03 -24.39
N GLY A 479 0.94 -12.68 -25.58
CA GLY A 479 1.19 -13.41 -26.81
C GLY A 479 -0.08 -14.02 -27.42
N ARG A 480 0.05 -14.52 -28.64
CA ARG A 480 -1.11 -14.99 -29.45
C ARG A 480 -1.86 -16.16 -28.82
N THR A 481 -1.16 -17.11 -28.20
CA THR A 481 -1.75 -18.31 -27.60
C THR A 481 -2.86 -17.99 -26.60
N LEU A 482 -2.68 -16.95 -25.80
CA LEU A 482 -3.66 -16.51 -24.81
C LEU A 482 -4.56 -15.37 -25.31
N GLY A 483 -4.11 -14.59 -26.29
CA GLY A 483 -4.95 -13.61 -26.98
C GLY A 483 -6.08 -14.22 -27.79
N GLU A 484 -5.90 -15.45 -28.28
CA GLU A 484 -6.91 -16.24 -29.00
C GLU A 484 -7.79 -17.09 -28.06
N ASN A 485 -7.44 -17.16 -26.77
CA ASN A 485 -8.20 -17.93 -25.80
C ASN A 485 -9.50 -17.20 -25.41
N VAL A 486 -10.64 -17.79 -25.77
CA VAL A 486 -11.98 -17.22 -25.55
C VAL A 486 -12.25 -16.94 -24.07
N LEU A 487 -11.80 -17.81 -23.17
CA LEU A 487 -11.95 -17.62 -21.72
C LEU A 487 -11.19 -16.37 -21.28
N ALA A 488 -9.91 -16.24 -21.63
CA ALA A 488 -9.08 -15.10 -21.23
C ALA A 488 -9.65 -13.76 -21.72
N VAL A 489 -10.07 -13.70 -23.00
CA VAL A 489 -10.66 -12.50 -23.60
C VAL A 489 -11.98 -12.14 -22.93
N SER A 490 -12.92 -13.08 -22.81
CA SER A 490 -14.23 -12.83 -22.21
C SER A 490 -14.14 -12.49 -20.72
N LEU A 491 -13.20 -13.09 -20.00
CA LEU A 491 -12.96 -12.81 -18.59
C LEU A 491 -12.40 -11.41 -18.39
N LEU A 492 -11.48 -10.95 -19.25
CA LEU A 492 -10.95 -9.58 -19.20
C LEU A 492 -12.03 -8.54 -19.51
N ARG A 493 -12.92 -8.82 -20.47
CA ARG A 493 -14.08 -7.98 -20.78
C ARG A 493 -15.03 -7.84 -19.58
N LEU A 494 -15.30 -8.94 -18.88
CA LEU A 494 -16.12 -8.96 -17.66
C LEU A 494 -15.41 -8.26 -16.50
N TYR A 495 -14.11 -8.49 -16.33
CA TYR A 495 -13.31 -7.84 -15.30
C TYR A 495 -13.26 -6.33 -15.51
N ALA A 496 -13.24 -5.85 -16.75
CA ALA A 496 -13.34 -4.40 -17.01
C ALA A 496 -14.63 -3.82 -16.41
N ALA A 497 -15.77 -4.51 -16.52
CA ALA A 497 -17.01 -4.09 -15.85
C ALA A 497 -16.90 -4.11 -14.31
N TYR A 498 -16.16 -5.08 -13.75
CA TYR A 498 -15.86 -5.11 -12.32
C TYR A 498 -15.02 -3.90 -11.85
N VAL A 499 -14.08 -3.41 -12.69
CA VAL A 499 -13.27 -2.21 -12.39
C VAL A 499 -14.13 -0.96 -12.18
N LEU A 500 -15.30 -0.87 -12.82
CA LEU A 500 -16.27 0.20 -12.57
C LEU A 500 -16.78 0.21 -11.12
N LEU A 501 -17.09 -0.98 -10.58
CA LEU A 501 -17.52 -1.10 -9.19
C LEU A 501 -16.39 -0.75 -8.22
N LEU A 502 -15.14 -1.12 -8.53
CA LEU A 502 -13.97 -0.74 -7.72
C LEU A 502 -13.79 0.78 -7.67
N ALA A 503 -13.96 1.48 -8.80
CA ALA A 503 -13.88 2.94 -8.88
C ALA A 503 -14.91 3.62 -7.97
N TRP A 504 -16.14 3.10 -7.95
CA TRP A 504 -17.21 3.61 -7.10
C TRP A 504 -17.02 3.28 -5.62
N ASN A 505 -16.54 2.07 -5.32
CA ASN A 505 -16.37 1.60 -3.94
C ASN A 505 -15.35 2.45 -3.17
N GLY A 506 -14.17 2.73 -3.75
CA GLY A 506 -13.10 3.41 -3.01
C GLY A 506 -13.52 4.76 -2.42
N SER A 507 -14.07 5.67 -3.24
CA SER A 507 -14.48 7.01 -2.77
C SER A 507 -15.71 6.97 -1.85
N THR A 508 -16.73 6.16 -2.17
CA THR A 508 -17.96 6.06 -1.36
C THR A 508 -17.70 5.47 0.03
N GLU A 509 -16.83 4.46 0.11
CA GLU A 509 -16.44 3.84 1.37
C GLU A 509 -15.50 4.72 2.19
N ALA A 510 -14.63 5.50 1.54
CA ALA A 510 -13.82 6.51 2.21
C ALA A 510 -14.67 7.55 2.95
N PHE A 511 -15.72 8.07 2.29
CA PHE A 511 -16.66 8.99 2.93
C PHE A 511 -17.41 8.32 4.08
N LEU A 512 -17.97 7.12 3.84
CA LEU A 512 -18.69 6.35 4.87
C LEU A 512 -17.83 6.18 6.14
N ASN A 513 -16.58 5.75 5.98
CA ASN A 513 -15.66 5.50 7.09
C ASN A 513 -15.26 6.75 7.88
N ALA A 514 -15.25 7.92 7.23
CA ALA A 514 -15.00 9.19 7.90
C ALA A 514 -16.25 9.71 8.63
N ALA A 515 -17.43 9.56 8.02
CA ALA A 515 -18.69 10.10 8.53
C ALA A 515 -19.35 9.29 9.65
N MET A 516 -19.15 7.96 9.69
CA MET A 516 -19.81 7.09 10.67
C MET A 516 -19.46 7.42 12.13
N SER A 517 -20.48 7.40 13.00
CA SER A 517 -20.30 7.42 14.44
C SER A 517 -19.70 6.12 14.99
N SER A 518 -19.18 6.13 16.22
CA SER A 518 -18.57 4.95 16.84
C SER A 518 -19.52 3.74 16.89
N HIS A 519 -20.81 3.97 17.12
CA HIS A 519 -21.83 2.92 17.10
C HIS A 519 -22.10 2.39 15.69
N GLU A 520 -22.17 3.28 14.70
CA GLU A 520 -22.39 2.91 13.30
C GLU A 520 -21.23 2.11 12.70
N VAL A 521 -19.98 2.38 13.13
CA VAL A 521 -18.80 1.59 12.74
C VAL A 521 -18.94 0.13 13.18
N VAL A 522 -19.44 -0.13 14.40
CA VAL A 522 -19.67 -1.52 14.87
C VAL A 522 -20.72 -2.21 14.01
N LYS A 523 -21.85 -1.55 13.75
CA LYS A 523 -22.92 -2.07 12.90
C LYS A 523 -22.46 -2.27 11.45
N HIS A 524 -21.58 -1.42 10.94
CA HIS A 524 -20.97 -1.59 9.63
C HIS A 524 -20.06 -2.82 9.58
N ASN A 525 -19.22 -3.03 10.60
CA ASN A 525 -18.38 -4.23 10.69
C ASN A 525 -19.21 -5.52 10.73
N GLU A 526 -20.33 -5.53 11.45
CA GLU A 526 -21.28 -6.66 11.42
C GLU A 526 -21.85 -6.89 10.02
N ARG A 527 -22.20 -5.83 9.29
CA ARG A 527 -22.67 -5.92 7.90
C ARG A 527 -21.60 -6.43 6.94
N LEU A 528 -20.33 -6.05 7.12
CA LEU A 528 -19.22 -6.58 6.31
C LEU A 528 -19.08 -8.10 6.46
N ILE A 529 -19.33 -8.64 7.65
CA ILE A 529 -19.38 -10.09 7.87
C ILE A 529 -20.51 -10.72 7.05
N ILE A 530 -21.71 -10.13 7.08
CA ILE A 530 -22.86 -10.59 6.28
C ILE A 530 -22.55 -10.55 4.78
N PHE A 531 -22.00 -9.44 4.27
CA PHE A 531 -21.60 -9.32 2.86
C PHE A 531 -20.58 -10.37 2.45
N SER A 532 -19.70 -10.75 3.37
CA SER A 532 -18.72 -11.80 3.10
C SER A 532 -19.34 -13.20 3.03
N PHE A 533 -20.36 -13.50 3.85
CA PHE A 533 -21.13 -14.74 3.69
C PHE A 533 -21.92 -14.76 2.37
N VAL A 534 -22.48 -13.62 1.96
CA VAL A 534 -23.12 -13.47 0.64
C VAL A 534 -22.10 -13.72 -0.48
N PHE A 535 -20.90 -13.16 -0.37
CA PHE A 535 -19.80 -13.39 -1.32
C PHE A 535 -19.39 -14.86 -1.40
N LEU A 536 -19.17 -15.54 -0.26
CA LEU A 536 -18.82 -16.96 -0.24
C LEU A 536 -19.96 -17.83 -0.81
N GLY A 537 -21.21 -17.52 -0.47
CA GLY A 537 -22.38 -18.19 -1.03
C GLY A 537 -22.53 -17.97 -2.54
N ALA A 538 -22.26 -16.76 -3.03
CA ALA A 538 -22.26 -16.46 -4.46
C ALA A 538 -21.16 -17.25 -5.20
N ASN A 539 -19.95 -17.38 -4.63
CA ASN A 539 -18.90 -18.22 -5.20
C ASN A 539 -19.33 -19.68 -5.28
N TRP A 540 -19.90 -20.21 -4.19
CA TRP A 540 -20.41 -21.58 -4.17
C TRP A 540 -21.51 -21.82 -5.21
N LEU A 541 -22.36 -20.82 -5.45
CA LEU A 541 -23.46 -20.91 -6.41
C LEU A 541 -23.02 -20.72 -7.86
N PHE A 542 -22.21 -19.71 -8.19
CA PHE A 542 -21.94 -19.32 -9.58
C PHE A 542 -20.74 -20.04 -10.20
N VAL A 543 -19.71 -20.34 -9.41
CA VAL A 543 -18.46 -20.93 -9.94
C VAL A 543 -18.67 -22.31 -10.57
N PRO A 544 -19.47 -23.23 -9.99
CA PRO A 544 -19.71 -24.53 -10.63
C PRO A 544 -20.37 -24.45 -12.02
N TRP A 545 -21.07 -23.36 -12.32
CA TRP A 545 -21.83 -23.18 -13.57
C TRP A 545 -21.11 -22.29 -14.58
N LEU A 546 -20.43 -21.25 -14.09
CA LEU A 546 -19.81 -20.21 -14.91
C LEU A 546 -18.27 -20.29 -14.90
N GLY A 547 -17.68 -21.25 -14.19
CA GLY A 547 -16.24 -21.38 -14.05
C GLY A 547 -15.59 -20.11 -13.51
N ALA A 548 -14.51 -19.66 -14.17
CA ALA A 548 -13.77 -18.46 -13.80
C ALA A 548 -14.63 -17.17 -13.84
N HIS A 549 -15.62 -17.08 -14.74
CA HIS A 549 -16.53 -15.93 -14.78
C HIS A 549 -17.37 -15.82 -13.51
N GLY A 550 -17.72 -16.96 -12.90
CA GLY A 550 -18.45 -17.01 -11.64
C GLY A 550 -17.75 -16.29 -10.49
N PHE A 551 -16.41 -16.35 -10.43
CA PHE A 551 -15.61 -15.61 -9.45
C PHE A 551 -15.70 -14.10 -9.63
N VAL A 552 -15.61 -13.62 -10.87
CA VAL A 552 -15.74 -12.18 -11.16
C VAL A 552 -17.14 -11.71 -10.81
N VAL A 553 -18.18 -12.48 -11.15
CA VAL A 553 -19.58 -12.16 -10.79
C VAL A 553 -19.79 -12.13 -9.28
N ALA A 554 -19.25 -13.10 -8.53
CA ALA A 554 -19.33 -13.11 -7.07
C ALA A 554 -18.64 -11.87 -6.46
N ASN A 555 -17.47 -11.49 -6.99
CA ASN A 555 -16.79 -10.26 -6.60
C ASN A 555 -17.60 -9.00 -6.94
N CYS A 556 -18.28 -8.96 -8.09
CA CYS A 556 -19.22 -7.89 -8.43
C CYS A 556 -20.36 -7.77 -7.41
N ILE A 557 -20.96 -8.90 -6.99
CA ILE A 557 -22.03 -8.91 -5.97
C ILE A 557 -21.52 -8.37 -4.64
N ASN A 558 -20.31 -8.75 -4.23
CA ASN A 558 -19.68 -8.26 -3.01
C ASN A 558 -19.48 -6.74 -3.05
N MET A 559 -18.86 -6.22 -4.13
CA MET A 559 -18.63 -4.79 -4.28
C MET A 559 -19.94 -4.00 -4.42
N PHE A 560 -20.92 -4.53 -5.15
CA PHE A 560 -22.24 -3.91 -5.27
C PHE A 560 -22.94 -3.79 -3.91
N SER A 561 -22.88 -4.83 -3.08
CA SER A 561 -23.46 -4.79 -1.72
C SER A 561 -22.84 -3.71 -0.85
N ARG A 562 -21.51 -3.54 -0.93
CA ARG A 562 -20.77 -2.48 -0.24
C ARG A 562 -21.17 -1.09 -0.74
N ILE A 563 -21.17 -0.89 -2.06
CA ILE A 563 -21.53 0.39 -2.69
C ILE A 563 -22.98 0.76 -2.36
N ALA A 564 -23.91 -0.18 -2.45
CA ALA A 564 -25.31 0.06 -2.13
C ALA A 564 -25.49 0.55 -0.68
N TYR A 565 -24.77 -0.05 0.27
CA TYR A 565 -24.79 0.39 1.65
C TYR A 565 -24.15 1.78 1.85
N SER A 566 -22.99 2.04 1.23
CA SER A 566 -22.34 3.35 1.27
C SER A 566 -23.25 4.43 0.68
N CYS A 567 -23.86 4.19 -0.47
CA CYS A 567 -24.80 5.10 -1.11
C CYS A 567 -26.05 5.35 -0.25
N TYR A 568 -26.60 4.31 0.38
CA TYR A 568 -27.71 4.44 1.33
C TYR A 568 -27.33 5.38 2.49
N TYR A 569 -26.14 5.18 3.08
CA TYR A 569 -25.67 6.00 4.20
C TYR A 569 -25.43 7.46 3.77
N ILE A 570 -24.73 7.67 2.65
CA ILE A 570 -24.43 9.01 2.14
C ILE A 570 -25.72 9.76 1.82
N ASN A 571 -26.69 9.11 1.17
CA ASN A 571 -27.98 9.75 0.87
C ASN A 571 -28.70 10.15 2.16
N ARG A 572 -28.73 9.26 3.17
CA ARG A 572 -29.29 9.59 4.50
C ARG A 572 -28.55 10.76 5.16
N PHE A 573 -27.22 10.79 5.07
CA PHE A 573 -26.38 11.86 5.61
C PHE A 573 -26.74 13.21 4.96
N VAL A 574 -26.78 13.26 3.62
CA VAL A 574 -27.13 14.45 2.82
C VAL A 574 -28.57 14.93 3.11
N THR A 575 -29.53 14.01 3.22
CA THR A 575 -30.92 14.40 3.54
C THR A 575 -31.04 14.99 4.94
N SER A 576 -30.24 14.50 5.90
CA SER A 576 -30.30 14.98 7.28
C SER A 576 -29.81 16.43 7.40
N THR A 577 -28.75 16.78 6.65
CA THR A 577 -28.26 18.16 6.51
C THR A 577 -29.28 19.07 5.84
N GLY A 578 -30.03 18.57 4.84
CA GLY A 578 -31.05 19.37 4.15
C GLY A 578 -32.33 19.64 4.95
N SER A 579 -32.76 18.71 5.81
CA SER A 579 -34.08 18.77 6.46
C SER A 579 -34.16 19.64 7.74
N THR A 580 -33.05 19.92 8.42
CA THR A 580 -33.09 20.55 9.75
C THR A 580 -33.07 22.07 9.70
N SER A 581 -32.43 22.66 8.69
CA SER A 581 -32.34 24.11 8.52
C SER A 581 -33.66 24.79 8.12
N GLN A 582 -34.67 24.04 7.65
CA GLN A 582 -36.04 24.58 7.44
C GLN A 582 -36.76 24.88 8.76
N THR A 583 -36.40 24.19 9.84
CA THR A 583 -37.00 24.42 11.17
C THR A 583 -36.43 25.65 11.86
N ASP A 584 -35.16 26.00 11.58
CA ASP A 584 -34.47 27.17 12.16
C ASP A 584 -34.69 28.47 11.34
N GLU A 585 -34.99 28.37 10.04
CA GLU A 585 -35.40 29.54 9.22
C GLU A 585 -36.76 30.14 9.66
N CYS A 586 -37.61 29.33 10.31
CA CYS A 586 -38.87 29.84 10.86
C CYS A 586 -38.67 30.61 12.19
N SER A 587 -37.48 30.55 12.80
CA SER A 587 -37.17 31.14 14.11
C SER A 587 -36.07 32.21 14.10
N LEU A 588 -35.21 32.30 13.07
CA LEU A 588 -34.19 33.36 12.95
C LEU A 588 -34.34 34.17 11.65
N ARG A 589 -35.15 35.24 11.72
CA ARG A 589 -35.31 36.21 10.61
C ARG A 589 -34.65 37.57 10.90
N SER A 590 -33.50 37.61 11.58
CA SER A 590 -32.88 38.90 11.95
C SER A 590 -31.36 38.98 12.08
N VAL A 591 -30.52 38.18 11.40
CA VAL A 591 -29.05 38.41 11.44
C VAL A 591 -28.36 38.13 10.10
N GLY A 592 -27.67 39.16 9.57
CA GLY A 592 -26.48 39.05 8.70
C GLY A 592 -26.66 38.60 7.24
N LYS A 593 -26.60 39.54 6.27
CA LYS A 593 -26.65 39.26 4.82
C LYS A 593 -25.46 38.45 4.29
N ASP A 594 -24.26 38.60 4.86
CA ASP A 594 -23.04 38.03 4.29
C ASP A 594 -22.82 36.54 4.64
N HIS A 595 -23.29 36.09 5.81
CA HIS A 595 -23.32 34.66 6.15
C HIS A 595 -24.41 33.90 5.39
N MET A 596 -25.52 34.59 5.09
CA MET A 596 -26.67 34.00 4.41
C MET A 596 -26.37 33.62 2.96
N GLU A 597 -25.55 34.40 2.24
CA GLU A 597 -25.14 34.08 0.85
C GLU A 597 -24.18 32.88 0.78
N LEU A 598 -23.23 32.77 1.71
CA LEU A 598 -22.27 31.67 1.79
C LEU A 598 -22.94 30.35 2.21
N GLU A 599 -23.91 30.44 3.11
CA GLU A 599 -24.75 29.33 3.54
C GLU A 599 -25.71 28.87 2.42
N ASN A 600 -26.25 29.79 1.61
CA ASN A 600 -27.10 29.46 0.46
C ASN A 600 -26.34 28.74 -0.66
N ASP A 601 -25.12 29.18 -0.99
CA ASP A 601 -24.26 28.55 -2.01
C ASP A 601 -23.80 27.13 -1.56
N SER A 602 -23.62 26.95 -0.25
CA SER A 602 -23.37 25.65 0.36
C SER A 602 -24.62 24.75 0.34
N ARG A 603 -25.82 25.32 0.56
CA ARG A 603 -27.12 24.61 0.48
C ARG A 603 -27.43 24.15 -0.95
N GLU A 604 -27.17 24.97 -1.96
CA GLU A 604 -27.41 24.62 -3.37
C GLU A 604 -26.48 23.48 -3.83
N ALA A 605 -25.23 23.48 -3.35
CA ALA A 605 -24.26 22.40 -3.60
C ALA A 605 -24.66 21.05 -2.97
N VAL A 606 -25.35 21.06 -1.81
CA VAL A 606 -25.79 19.86 -1.08
C VAL A 606 -27.16 19.36 -1.55
N CYS A 607 -28.12 20.24 -1.85
CA CYS A 607 -29.47 19.86 -2.34
C CYS A 607 -29.46 19.36 -3.79
N GLY A 608 -28.49 19.76 -4.63
CA GLY A 608 -28.29 19.25 -5.98
C GLY A 608 -27.52 17.92 -6.07
N PHE A 609 -27.15 17.33 -4.92
CA PHE A 609 -26.25 16.19 -4.86
C PHE A 609 -26.95 14.87 -5.21
N SER A 610 -26.72 14.37 -6.43
CA SER A 610 -27.21 13.06 -6.86
C SER A 610 -26.03 12.12 -7.11
N LEU A 611 -25.87 11.10 -6.25
CA LEU A 611 -24.84 10.07 -6.39
C LEU A 611 -24.91 9.36 -7.74
N LEU A 612 -26.11 9.01 -8.20
CA LEU A 612 -26.32 8.37 -9.49
C LEU A 612 -25.84 9.23 -10.65
N ARG A 613 -26.06 10.55 -10.60
CA ARG A 613 -25.57 11.48 -11.63
C ARG A 613 -24.04 11.53 -11.68
N LEU A 614 -23.36 11.30 -10.56
CA LEU A 614 -21.89 11.26 -10.51
C LEU A 614 -21.32 9.94 -11.02
N MET A 615 -21.99 8.83 -10.70
CA MET A 615 -21.57 7.48 -11.05
C MET A 615 -21.80 7.14 -12.53
N PHE A 616 -22.86 7.68 -13.14
CA PHE A 616 -23.24 7.39 -14.52
C PHE A 616 -22.90 8.55 -15.47
N PRO A 617 -22.46 8.27 -16.70
CA PRO A 617 -22.17 9.30 -17.70
C PRO A 617 -23.42 10.13 -18.05
N SER A 618 -23.21 11.35 -18.51
CA SER A 618 -24.28 12.21 -19.05
C SER A 618 -24.87 11.59 -20.31
N VAL A 619 -26.01 12.10 -20.79
CA VAL A 619 -26.64 11.60 -22.02
C VAL A 619 -25.69 11.73 -23.22
N LYS A 620 -24.98 12.86 -23.35
CA LYS A 620 -24.04 13.08 -24.45
C LYS A 620 -22.84 12.13 -24.37
N GLU A 621 -22.27 11.97 -23.18
CA GLU A 621 -21.17 11.02 -22.95
C GLU A 621 -21.61 9.58 -23.23
N SER A 622 -22.81 9.20 -22.80
CA SER A 622 -23.38 7.88 -23.06
C SER A 622 -23.52 7.61 -24.55
N ILE A 623 -24.02 8.59 -25.33
CA ILE A 623 -24.13 8.47 -26.79
C ILE A 623 -22.75 8.26 -27.42
N VAL A 624 -21.74 9.01 -27.01
CA VAL A 624 -20.38 8.89 -27.58
C VAL A 624 -19.70 7.58 -27.17
N LEU A 625 -19.90 7.12 -25.93
CA LEU A 625 -19.40 5.83 -25.47
C LEU A 625 -20.07 4.68 -26.24
N LEU A 626 -21.39 4.72 -26.44
CA LEU A 626 -22.12 3.71 -27.22
C LEU A 626 -21.70 3.70 -28.69
N LEU A 627 -21.53 4.88 -29.31
CA LEU A 627 -21.03 4.99 -30.68
C LEU A 627 -19.61 4.42 -30.79
N SER A 628 -18.73 4.76 -29.85
CA SER A 628 -17.36 4.28 -29.81
C SER A 628 -17.29 2.77 -29.58
N LEU A 629 -18.16 2.22 -28.72
CA LEU A 629 -18.31 0.78 -28.52
C LEU A 629 -18.73 0.10 -29.82
N ALA A 630 -19.76 0.60 -30.51
CA ALA A 630 -20.23 0.02 -31.76
C ALA A 630 -19.13 0.03 -32.83
N VAL A 631 -18.46 1.17 -33.03
CA VAL A 631 -17.37 1.31 -34.01
C VAL A 631 -16.22 0.36 -33.69
N THR A 632 -15.82 0.25 -32.43
CA THR A 632 -14.69 -0.60 -32.03
C THR A 632 -15.04 -2.10 -32.08
N LEU A 633 -16.27 -2.50 -31.74
CA LEU A 633 -16.72 -3.90 -31.90
C LEU A 633 -16.83 -4.30 -33.37
N VAL A 634 -17.36 -3.43 -34.23
CA VAL A 634 -17.37 -3.65 -35.68
C VAL A 634 -15.93 -3.77 -36.20
N SER A 635 -15.03 -2.89 -35.74
CA SER A 635 -13.61 -2.96 -36.07
C SER A 635 -12.96 -4.27 -35.62
N GLU A 636 -13.24 -4.76 -34.41
CA GLU A 636 -12.74 -6.05 -33.93
C GLU A 636 -13.23 -7.21 -34.80
N HIS A 637 -14.50 -7.18 -35.21
CA HIS A 637 -15.09 -8.22 -36.04
C HIS A 637 -14.43 -8.32 -37.43
N PHE A 638 -14.18 -7.18 -38.08
CA PHE A 638 -13.59 -7.14 -39.43
C PHE A 638 -12.06 -7.21 -39.44
N PHE A 639 -11.40 -6.61 -38.45
CA PHE A 639 -9.94 -6.47 -38.40
C PHE A 639 -9.32 -7.24 -37.23
N CYS A 640 -9.93 -8.37 -36.88
CA CYS A 640 -9.54 -9.21 -35.75
C CYS A 640 -8.01 -9.45 -35.75
N CYS A 641 -7.43 -9.46 -34.54
CA CYS A 641 -5.98 -9.56 -34.35
C CYS A 641 -5.37 -10.85 -34.90
N THR A 642 -6.21 -11.86 -35.16
CA THR A 642 -5.85 -13.15 -35.76
C THR A 642 -5.48 -13.07 -37.25
N TYR A 643 -5.92 -12.03 -37.98
CA TYR A 643 -5.62 -11.86 -39.40
C TYR A 643 -4.20 -11.35 -39.67
N GLY A 644 -3.44 -11.01 -38.62
CA GLY A 644 -2.04 -10.59 -38.71
C GLY A 644 -1.78 -9.17 -38.20
N ILE A 645 -0.49 -8.82 -38.10
CA ILE A 645 -0.02 -7.52 -37.58
C ILE A 645 -0.64 -6.30 -38.29
N PRO A 646 -0.79 -6.24 -39.64
CA PRO A 646 -1.35 -5.05 -40.29
C PRO A 646 -2.82 -4.81 -39.93
N TRP A 647 -3.61 -5.87 -39.78
CA TRP A 647 -5.02 -5.77 -39.38
C TRP A 647 -5.16 -5.37 -37.92
N ALA A 648 -4.32 -5.92 -37.04
CA ALA A 648 -4.24 -5.50 -35.64
C ALA A 648 -3.86 -4.01 -35.52
N ALA A 649 -2.94 -3.51 -36.36
CA ALA A 649 -2.57 -2.10 -36.39
C ALA A 649 -3.71 -1.20 -36.88
N LEU A 650 -4.49 -1.65 -37.88
CA LEU A 650 -5.67 -0.93 -38.36
C LEU A 650 -6.75 -0.86 -37.26
N HIS A 651 -7.03 -1.97 -36.58
CA HIS A 651 -7.94 -2.01 -35.44
C HIS A 651 -7.50 -1.05 -34.33
N ALA A 652 -6.21 -1.09 -33.96
CA ALA A 652 -5.63 -0.21 -32.95
C ALA A 652 -5.75 1.27 -33.34
N THR A 653 -5.59 1.61 -34.62
CA THR A 653 -5.74 2.98 -35.12
C THR A 653 -7.19 3.46 -35.00
N ILE A 654 -8.15 2.62 -35.37
CA ILE A 654 -9.59 2.94 -35.22
C ILE A 654 -9.94 3.14 -33.74
N THR A 655 -9.46 2.27 -32.86
CA THR A 655 -9.59 2.42 -31.40
C THR A 655 -9.00 3.74 -30.92
N ALA A 656 -7.79 4.12 -31.35
CA ALA A 656 -7.14 5.36 -30.94
C ALA A 656 -7.91 6.61 -31.39
N CYS A 657 -8.47 6.60 -32.60
CA CYS A 657 -9.33 7.68 -33.10
C CYS A 657 -10.62 7.78 -32.26
N ALA A 658 -11.32 6.67 -32.03
CA ALA A 658 -12.54 6.64 -31.23
C ALA A 658 -12.29 7.08 -29.77
N LEU A 659 -11.17 6.65 -29.17
CA LEU A 659 -10.75 7.07 -27.84
C LEU A 659 -10.48 8.58 -27.80
N SER A 660 -9.78 9.13 -28.79
CA SER A 660 -9.50 10.57 -28.87
C SER A 660 -10.77 11.40 -28.95
N ILE A 661 -11.75 10.97 -29.75
CA ILE A 661 -13.06 11.63 -29.84
C ILE A 661 -13.80 11.55 -28.50
N THR A 662 -13.82 10.37 -27.87
CA THR A 662 -14.45 10.17 -26.56
C THR A 662 -13.83 11.09 -25.52
N LEU A 663 -12.51 11.10 -25.41
CA LEU A 663 -11.78 11.95 -24.47
C LEU A 663 -12.02 13.44 -24.74
N PHE A 664 -12.09 13.87 -26.01
CA PHE A 664 -12.40 15.26 -26.35
C PHE A 664 -13.81 15.67 -25.90
N VAL A 665 -14.82 14.83 -26.13
CA VAL A 665 -16.19 15.12 -25.71
C VAL A 665 -16.31 15.14 -24.19
N THR A 666 -15.74 14.14 -23.51
CA THR A 666 -15.70 14.10 -22.04
C THR A 666 -14.98 15.32 -21.47
N PHE A 667 -13.84 15.72 -22.06
CA PHE A 667 -13.11 16.91 -21.64
C PHE A 667 -13.92 18.20 -21.80
N ARG A 668 -14.71 18.31 -22.88
CA ARG A 668 -15.58 19.46 -23.14
C ARG A 668 -16.75 19.53 -22.17
N GLU A 669 -17.38 18.40 -21.87
CA GLU A 669 -18.54 18.34 -20.98
C GLU A 669 -18.13 18.55 -19.51
N GLU A 670 -16.90 18.18 -19.14
CA GLU A 670 -16.38 18.25 -17.76
C GLU A 670 -15.30 19.33 -17.56
N LEU A 671 -15.31 20.38 -18.39
CA LEU A 671 -14.29 21.44 -18.39
C LEU A 671 -14.12 22.08 -17.01
N ASP A 672 -15.23 22.32 -16.31
CA ASP A 672 -15.26 22.95 -14.99
C ASP A 672 -14.64 22.05 -13.90
N LEU A 673 -14.91 20.73 -13.94
CA LEU A 673 -14.31 19.77 -13.00
C LEU A 673 -12.80 19.62 -13.24
N LEU A 674 -12.36 19.60 -14.50
CA LEU A 674 -10.95 19.47 -14.85
C LEU A 674 -10.13 20.72 -14.51
N GLN A 675 -10.74 21.91 -14.58
CA GLN A 675 -10.12 23.13 -14.11
C GLN A 675 -9.87 23.10 -12.60
N ILE A 676 -10.83 22.62 -11.80
CA ILE A 676 -10.68 22.42 -10.35
C ILE A 676 -9.55 21.42 -10.05
N LEU A 677 -9.52 20.31 -10.78
CA LEU A 677 -8.49 19.28 -10.61
C LEU A 677 -7.09 19.83 -10.96
N ARG A 678 -7.00 20.68 -12.00
CA ARG A 678 -5.76 21.37 -12.38
C ARG A 678 -5.29 22.37 -11.32
N THR A 679 -6.19 23.17 -10.75
CA THR A 679 -5.83 24.18 -9.75
C THR A 679 -5.39 23.55 -8.42
N GLU A 680 -6.01 22.45 -8.00
CA GLU A 680 -5.74 21.83 -6.70
C GLU A 680 -4.59 20.81 -6.73
N VAL A 681 -4.47 20.01 -7.81
CA VAL A 681 -3.45 18.94 -7.89
C VAL A 681 -2.11 19.44 -8.41
N PHE A 682 -2.10 20.36 -9.39
CA PHE A 682 -0.87 20.76 -10.08
C PHE A 682 -0.26 22.08 -9.60
N ARG A 683 -0.97 22.90 -8.81
CA ARG A 683 -0.47 24.21 -8.34
C ARG A 683 0.33 24.16 -7.03
N LYS A 684 0.71 22.99 -6.53
CA LYS A 684 1.56 22.86 -5.33
C LYS A 684 3.07 22.80 -5.62
N LYS A 685 3.50 23.18 -6.82
CA LYS A 685 4.92 23.11 -7.26
C LYS A 685 5.56 24.47 -7.56
N THR A 686 4.90 25.59 -7.30
CA THR A 686 5.39 26.93 -7.65
C THR A 686 5.06 28.00 -6.61
N GLU A 687 5.03 27.65 -5.32
CA GLU A 687 5.16 28.61 -4.22
C GLU A 687 6.20 28.12 -3.22
#